data_AF-A0A2N2WHG5-F1
#
_entry.id   AF-A0A2N2WHG5-F1
#
_cell.length_a   1.000
_cell.length_b   1.000
_cell.length_c   1.000
_cell.angle_alpha   90.00
_cell.angle_beta   90.00
_cell.angle_gamma   90.00
#
_symmetry.space_group_name_H-M   'P 1'
#
loop_
_entity.id
_entity.type
_entity.pdbx_description
1 polymer ?
#
loop_
_entity_poly.entity_id
_entity_poly.type
_entity_poly.pdbx_seq_one_letter_code
_entity_poly.pdbx_strand_id
1 'polypeptide(L)'
;MEENKEIRDEKVELPVDNSEMQLEKATEIVSEDKAEVREEETAEESVEVQEEAVVEEKTEIQEPEAIAEEVVASETPVVVEEQPDVLSEESVFASGESNYQLEDVIPEKPEDTDEHEDELAPLDFSEYEKYDLEQLKDEALRLIQQAEDITVVRPAFLKLRELHNALVDVEQQRIGELPDDDEEALGFKEEIDKKSKEFGAIWGIFQEKRKEHFEDQARQMEENHEKKLALLEDLKKLIDSEEPLKNTFDEFKKIQESWREIGMVPKDKNNDLWLSYNHHVQLFLDKVKLNRELRDLDMKKNLEIKVELCEKAEELILEKSVHEAFKRLQDLHRIWKETGPVPGDVKDEIWDRFRNASEKIREIRIGHYEDLNKKFEANYEAKQALVEKARNIASAEFSTMKQWNSSTKEMNELFDLWRSIGPAPKEHNEKVWTDFKSILDAFYAARKEYFNTIRQELNENYNKKLNICLEAEALKDNSDWRKTSQDLIRLQNEWKKVGPVHKIKSDILWKRFRTACDDFFNRKKAYFENINAVESENMQKKLDLINELGQHTFSDNNKENLVAIHEFQRRWFDAGRVPIEKKDELQSTWNKKIDEILSQLKISRFETENVRFKERMDSISASDDGRDKMWQEVKRIRFNVSKMEQDVQLWENNMGFFASSKNADILLKEFKEKIEKAKVDIKVMKEKEKYLQNLIDEKKK
;
A
#
# COMPACT_ATOMS: atom_id res chain seq x y z
N MET A 1 1.73 35.52 -65.34
CA MET A 1 1.02 34.25 -65.59
C MET A 1 1.97 33.37 -66.36
N GLU A 2 1.91 32.04 -66.17
CA GLU A 2 3.00 31.08 -66.48
C GLU A 2 4.23 31.26 -65.55
N GLU A 3 4.94 30.22 -65.11
CA GLU A 3 4.58 28.80 -64.94
C GLU A 3 5.46 28.16 -63.83
N ASN A 4 5.50 26.82 -63.74
CA ASN A 4 5.99 26.05 -62.60
C ASN A 4 7.52 25.73 -62.58
N LYS A 5 7.99 25.28 -61.40
CA LYS A 5 9.20 24.45 -61.11
C LYS A 5 10.62 25.07 -60.92
N GLU A 6 11.11 24.92 -59.67
CA GLU A 6 12.20 24.00 -59.24
C GLU A 6 13.66 24.26 -59.73
N ILE A 7 14.65 24.29 -58.78
CA ILE A 7 16.06 23.77 -58.84
C ILE A 7 17.16 24.64 -58.14
N ARG A 8 17.78 24.08 -57.07
CA ARG A 8 19.22 24.07 -56.60
C ARG A 8 20.04 25.26 -56.01
N ASP A 9 21.05 24.80 -55.22
CA ASP A 9 22.43 25.31 -54.98
C ASP A 9 22.63 26.64 -54.18
N GLU A 10 23.71 26.93 -53.42
CA GLU A 10 25.02 26.29 -53.09
C GLU A 10 25.48 26.83 -51.68
N LYS A 11 26.10 26.06 -50.74
CA LYS A 11 27.56 25.85 -50.45
C LYS A 11 28.28 26.93 -49.59
N VAL A 12 29.42 26.52 -48.96
CA VAL A 12 30.54 27.27 -48.33
C VAL A 12 30.47 27.42 -46.80
N GLU A 13 31.47 27.05 -45.95
CA GLU A 13 32.53 26.01 -45.99
C GLU A 13 33.19 25.81 -44.58
N LEU A 14 34.32 25.08 -44.46
CA LEU A 14 35.15 24.86 -43.23
C LEU A 14 36.57 25.49 -43.37
N PRO A 15 37.39 25.58 -42.29
CA PRO A 15 38.43 24.55 -42.04
C PRO A 15 38.62 24.16 -40.54
N VAL A 16 38.89 22.89 -40.15
CA VAL A 16 40.18 22.13 -40.08
C VAL A 16 41.31 22.86 -39.27
N ASP A 17 42.14 22.26 -38.40
CA ASP A 17 42.58 20.84 -38.30
C ASP A 17 43.21 20.36 -36.96
N ASN A 18 43.09 19.04 -36.74
CA ASN A 18 43.92 17.99 -36.09
C ASN A 18 44.66 18.02 -34.72
N SER A 19 44.86 16.75 -34.30
CA SER A 19 45.98 16.16 -33.53
C SER A 19 46.10 16.46 -32.03
N GLU A 20 46.58 15.55 -31.17
CA GLU A 20 46.59 14.07 -31.03
C GLU A 20 47.43 13.80 -29.75
N MET A 21 47.31 12.61 -29.13
CA MET A 21 48.28 12.06 -28.13
C MET A 21 48.46 12.82 -26.78
N GLN A 22 48.90 12.22 -25.68
CA GLN A 22 48.83 10.86 -25.09
C GLN A 22 49.51 10.94 -23.69
N LEU A 23 49.21 10.02 -22.76
CA LEU A 23 49.99 9.73 -21.51
C LEU A 23 50.01 10.90 -20.46
N GLU A 24 50.25 10.74 -19.14
CA GLU A 24 50.29 9.57 -18.24
C GLU A 24 50.00 9.98 -16.76
N LYS A 25 50.13 9.02 -15.83
CA LYS A 25 49.87 9.12 -14.37
C LYS A 25 50.83 10.02 -13.57
N ALA A 26 50.32 10.65 -12.50
CA ALA A 26 50.87 10.67 -11.12
C ALA A 26 49.96 11.58 -10.23
N THR A 27 49.31 11.16 -9.14
CA THR A 27 49.82 10.89 -7.77
C THR A 27 50.79 11.95 -7.20
N GLU A 28 50.33 12.84 -6.31
CA GLU A 28 50.54 12.77 -4.84
C GLU A 28 49.98 13.97 -4.03
N ILE A 29 49.27 13.65 -2.94
CA ILE A 29 49.30 14.21 -1.56
C ILE A 29 49.47 15.74 -1.31
N VAL A 30 48.55 16.35 -0.54
CA VAL A 30 48.78 17.02 0.79
C VAL A 30 47.58 17.91 1.20
N SER A 31 47.23 17.81 2.49
CA SER A 31 46.21 18.49 3.30
C SER A 31 46.17 20.03 3.28
N GLU A 32 44.99 20.63 3.57
CA GLU A 32 44.67 21.18 4.92
C GLU A 32 43.23 21.71 5.04
N ASP A 33 42.80 21.96 6.28
CA ASP A 33 41.45 22.39 6.68
C ASP A 33 40.99 23.73 6.08
N LYS A 34 39.69 23.81 5.73
CA LYS A 34 38.81 24.84 6.32
C LYS A 34 37.32 24.56 6.13
N ALA A 35 36.57 24.72 7.21
CA ALA A 35 35.12 24.84 7.15
C ALA A 35 34.75 26.28 6.76
N GLU A 36 33.81 26.43 5.82
CA GLU A 36 32.94 27.61 5.79
C GLU A 36 31.55 27.20 5.27
N VAL A 37 30.53 27.49 6.08
CA VAL A 37 29.12 27.27 5.73
C VAL A 37 28.67 28.44 4.88
N ARG A 38 28.08 28.18 3.71
CA ARG A 38 27.31 29.19 2.98
C ARG A 38 26.00 28.61 2.48
N GLU A 39 24.96 29.41 2.63
CA GLU A 39 23.57 29.12 2.29
C GLU A 39 23.39 29.04 0.76
N GLU A 40 22.65 28.04 0.29
CA GLU A 40 22.00 28.07 -1.03
C GLU A 40 20.49 27.92 -0.85
N GLU A 41 19.76 28.77 -1.57
CA GLU A 41 18.31 28.78 -1.64
C GLU A 41 17.84 27.67 -2.60
N THR A 42 17.20 26.62 -2.08
CA THR A 42 16.51 25.65 -2.94
C THR A 42 15.19 26.25 -3.42
N ALA A 43 15.17 26.72 -4.66
CA ALA A 43 13.95 27.00 -5.39
C ALA A 43 13.14 25.71 -5.65
N GLU A 44 11.85 25.86 -5.93
CA GLU A 44 10.94 24.75 -6.20
C GLU A 44 11.30 24.10 -7.55
N GLU A 45 11.58 22.80 -7.55
CA GLU A 45 11.67 22.00 -8.77
C GLU A 45 10.67 20.83 -8.70
N SER A 46 9.74 20.83 -9.65
CA SER A 46 8.67 19.84 -9.78
C SER A 46 9.22 18.53 -10.34
N VAL A 47 9.20 17.46 -9.53
CA VAL A 47 9.53 16.12 -10.02
C VAL A 47 8.29 15.48 -10.64
N GLU A 48 8.24 15.55 -11.96
CA GLU A 48 7.37 14.76 -12.83
C GLU A 48 7.87 13.31 -12.82
N VAL A 49 7.11 12.39 -12.24
CA VAL A 49 7.45 10.95 -12.23
C VAL A 49 6.93 10.32 -13.51
N GLN A 50 7.84 9.83 -14.34
CA GLN A 50 7.52 9.11 -15.57
C GLN A 50 6.96 7.72 -15.25
N GLU A 51 5.86 7.35 -15.93
CA GLU A 51 5.30 6.01 -15.88
C GLU A 51 6.16 5.03 -16.67
N GLU A 52 6.72 3.99 -16.02
CA GLU A 52 7.16 2.78 -16.72
C GLU A 52 5.95 1.84 -16.88
N ALA A 53 5.55 1.63 -18.12
CA ALA A 53 4.42 0.76 -18.46
C ALA A 53 4.79 -0.73 -18.32
N VAL A 54 4.17 -1.41 -17.37
CA VAL A 54 4.12 -2.88 -17.33
C VAL A 54 2.82 -3.33 -18.00
N VAL A 55 2.94 -4.21 -18.99
CA VAL A 55 1.81 -4.74 -19.76
C VAL A 55 1.09 -5.81 -18.94
N GLU A 56 -0.13 -5.52 -18.47
CA GLU A 56 -1.01 -6.52 -17.87
C GLU A 56 -1.79 -7.29 -18.94
N GLU A 57 -1.55 -8.60 -19.02
CA GLU A 57 -2.37 -9.54 -19.77
C GLU A 57 -3.58 -9.95 -18.91
N LYS A 58 -4.79 -9.59 -19.35
CA LYS A 58 -6.03 -9.90 -18.62
C LYS A 58 -6.27 -11.40 -18.53
N THR A 59 -6.26 -11.95 -17.32
CA THR A 59 -6.98 -13.18 -16.98
C THR A 59 -8.09 -12.86 -15.98
N GLU A 60 -9.32 -13.18 -16.38
CA GLU A 60 -10.54 -12.89 -15.64
C GLU A 60 -10.77 -13.95 -14.58
N ILE A 61 -10.73 -13.57 -13.30
CA ILE A 61 -11.05 -14.44 -12.17
C ILE A 61 -12.20 -13.82 -11.39
N GLN A 62 -13.33 -14.51 -11.34
CA GLN A 62 -14.52 -14.09 -10.60
C GLN A 62 -14.38 -14.40 -9.10
N GLU A 63 -15.03 -13.58 -8.27
CA GLU A 63 -14.99 -13.66 -6.81
C GLU A 63 -15.71 -14.92 -6.28
N PRO A 64 -15.26 -15.49 -5.14
CA PRO A 64 -16.03 -16.49 -4.41
C PRO A 64 -17.05 -15.80 -3.48
N GLU A 65 -18.34 -15.94 -3.77
CA GLU A 65 -19.40 -15.53 -2.84
C GLU A 65 -19.35 -16.34 -1.53
N ALA A 66 -19.60 -15.65 -0.41
CA ALA A 66 -19.69 -16.26 0.91
C ALA A 66 -21.08 -16.86 1.13
N ILE A 67 -21.14 -18.05 1.74
CA ILE A 67 -22.37 -18.60 2.31
C ILE A 67 -22.08 -19.00 3.76
N ALA A 68 -22.85 -18.41 4.68
CA ALA A 68 -22.81 -18.69 6.11
C ALA A 68 -23.67 -19.91 6.48
N GLU A 69 -23.52 -20.36 7.72
CA GLU A 69 -24.16 -21.56 8.27
C GLU A 69 -25.71 -21.50 8.23
N GLU A 70 -26.34 -22.63 7.89
CA GLU A 70 -27.55 -23.04 8.62
C GLU A 70 -27.57 -24.55 8.88
N VAL A 71 -28.01 -24.90 10.09
CA VAL A 71 -27.98 -26.22 10.71
C VAL A 71 -28.99 -27.20 10.12
N VAL A 72 -28.55 -28.43 9.82
CA VAL A 72 -29.43 -29.62 9.91
C VAL A 72 -28.68 -30.81 10.50
N ALA A 73 -28.99 -31.13 11.75
CA ALA A 73 -28.80 -32.48 12.27
C ALA A 73 -30.10 -33.27 12.01
N SER A 74 -30.04 -34.28 11.15
CA SER A 74 -30.95 -35.42 11.23
C SER A 74 -30.28 -36.66 10.64
N GLU A 75 -29.99 -37.62 11.50
CA GLU A 75 -29.65 -38.97 11.08
C GLU A 75 -30.86 -39.59 10.36
N THR A 76 -30.71 -39.88 9.07
CA THR A 76 -31.44 -40.95 8.42
C THR A 76 -30.43 -41.84 7.70
N PRO A 77 -30.50 -43.17 7.86
CA PRO A 77 -29.55 -44.06 7.22
C PRO A 77 -29.81 -44.02 5.72
N VAL A 78 -28.84 -43.50 4.96
CA VAL A 78 -28.77 -43.78 3.52
C VAL A 78 -28.49 -45.28 3.43
N VAL A 79 -29.53 -46.03 3.08
CA VAL A 79 -29.39 -47.41 2.63
C VAL A 79 -28.49 -47.35 1.40
N VAL A 80 -27.23 -47.70 1.59
CA VAL A 80 -26.38 -48.13 0.50
C VAL A 80 -27.06 -49.38 -0.04
N GLU A 81 -27.62 -49.30 -1.24
CA GLU A 81 -27.84 -50.52 -2.03
C GLU A 81 -26.45 -51.14 -2.21
N GLU A 82 -26.19 -52.19 -1.45
CA GLU A 82 -25.13 -53.13 -1.76
C GLU A 82 -25.37 -53.60 -3.20
N GLN A 83 -24.59 -53.09 -4.14
CA GLN A 83 -24.43 -53.81 -5.39
C GLN A 83 -23.86 -55.18 -4.99
N PRO A 84 -24.51 -56.27 -5.40
CA PRO A 84 -24.14 -57.60 -4.94
C PRO A 84 -22.68 -57.84 -5.29
N ASP A 85 -21.92 -58.34 -4.31
CA ASP A 85 -20.50 -58.57 -4.45
C ASP A 85 -20.23 -59.69 -5.48
N VAL A 86 -20.02 -59.27 -6.74
CA VAL A 86 -19.85 -60.16 -7.89
C VAL A 86 -18.56 -60.99 -7.77
N LEU A 87 -17.69 -60.68 -6.81
CA LEU A 87 -16.49 -61.46 -6.47
C LEU A 87 -16.81 -62.83 -5.87
N SER A 88 -18.03 -63.06 -5.36
CA SER A 88 -18.39 -64.35 -4.75
C SER A 88 -18.35 -65.53 -5.74
N GLU A 89 -18.77 -65.35 -7.00
CA GLU A 89 -18.75 -66.42 -8.01
C GLU A 89 -17.38 -66.60 -8.69
N GLU A 90 -16.55 -65.56 -8.82
CA GLU A 90 -15.15 -65.71 -9.27
C GLU A 90 -14.28 -66.43 -8.22
N SER A 91 -14.59 -66.29 -6.92
CA SER A 91 -13.79 -66.88 -5.84
C SER A 91 -13.76 -68.42 -5.83
N VAL A 92 -14.84 -69.07 -6.28
CA VAL A 92 -14.98 -70.55 -6.22
C VAL A 92 -14.08 -71.24 -7.27
N PHE A 93 -13.82 -70.59 -8.40
CA PHE A 93 -12.90 -71.09 -9.43
C PHE A 93 -11.41 -70.82 -9.13
N ALA A 94 -11.11 -69.94 -8.16
CA ALA A 94 -9.76 -69.44 -7.92
C ALA A 94 -8.88 -70.30 -7.01
N SER A 95 -9.44 -71.37 -6.43
CA SER A 95 -8.90 -72.18 -5.31
C SER A 95 -7.79 -73.18 -5.66
N GLY A 96 -7.40 -73.31 -6.94
CA GLY A 96 -6.06 -73.79 -7.28
C GLY A 96 -5.79 -75.29 -7.12
N GLU A 97 -6.81 -76.16 -7.21
CA GLU A 97 -6.62 -77.58 -7.53
C GLU A 97 -7.38 -77.98 -8.81
N SER A 98 -7.19 -77.21 -9.89
CA SER A 98 -7.27 -77.82 -11.22
C SER A 98 -6.04 -78.70 -11.42
N ASN A 99 -6.02 -79.84 -10.72
CA ASN A 99 -5.30 -81.03 -11.17
C ASN A 99 -5.98 -81.52 -12.44
N TYR A 100 -5.90 -80.71 -13.50
CA TYR A 100 -6.21 -81.08 -14.88
C TYR A 100 -5.04 -81.97 -15.31
N GLN A 101 -4.99 -83.15 -14.70
CA GLN A 101 -4.52 -84.31 -15.42
C GLN A 101 -5.33 -84.29 -16.72
N LEU A 102 -4.63 -84.39 -17.85
CA LEU A 102 -5.21 -85.20 -18.90
C LEU A 102 -5.48 -86.53 -18.20
N GLU A 103 -6.76 -86.80 -17.89
CA GLU A 103 -7.22 -88.17 -17.94
C GLU A 103 -6.72 -88.65 -19.29
N ASP A 104 -5.78 -89.59 -19.30
CA ASP A 104 -5.34 -90.25 -20.50
C ASP A 104 -6.56 -91.01 -21.03
N VAL A 105 -7.39 -90.29 -21.79
CA VAL A 105 -8.12 -90.85 -22.92
C VAL A 105 -7.05 -91.21 -23.94
N ILE A 106 -6.26 -92.23 -23.58
CA ILE A 106 -5.70 -93.18 -24.53
C ILE A 106 -6.86 -93.42 -25.48
N PRO A 107 -6.73 -93.13 -26.79
CA PRO A 107 -7.80 -93.42 -27.72
C PRO A 107 -8.16 -94.88 -27.49
N GLU A 108 -9.40 -95.15 -27.03
CA GLU A 108 -9.83 -96.51 -26.77
C GLU A 108 -9.49 -97.28 -28.04
N LYS A 109 -8.68 -98.32 -27.83
CA LYS A 109 -8.09 -99.09 -28.92
C LYS A 109 -9.28 -99.48 -29.81
N PRO A 110 -9.39 -98.93 -31.03
CA PRO A 110 -10.67 -98.94 -31.72
C PRO A 110 -11.09 -100.38 -31.86
N GLU A 111 -12.29 -100.72 -31.40
CA GLU A 111 -12.86 -102.02 -31.69
C GLU A 111 -12.79 -102.19 -33.21
N ASP A 112 -12.24 -103.33 -33.62
CA ASP A 112 -12.11 -103.70 -35.03
C ASP A 112 -13.52 -103.87 -35.57
N THR A 113 -14.11 -102.78 -36.09
CA THR A 113 -15.31 -102.81 -36.92
C THR A 113 -14.94 -103.33 -38.32
N ASP A 114 -14.25 -104.46 -38.34
CA ASP A 114 -13.89 -105.27 -39.49
C ASP A 114 -15.04 -106.27 -39.64
N GLU A 115 -15.90 -106.04 -40.64
CA GLU A 115 -17.01 -106.92 -41.04
C GLU A 115 -17.82 -107.60 -39.92
N HIS A 116 -18.05 -106.91 -38.80
CA HIS A 116 -19.09 -107.32 -37.85
C HIS A 116 -20.44 -107.21 -38.55
N GLU A 117 -20.90 -108.35 -39.09
CA GLU A 117 -22.31 -108.68 -38.99
C GLU A 117 -22.64 -108.63 -37.50
N ASP A 118 -23.33 -107.56 -37.08
CA ASP A 118 -23.89 -107.48 -35.75
C ASP A 118 -24.62 -108.80 -35.48
N GLU A 119 -24.51 -109.34 -34.26
CA GLU A 119 -25.40 -110.40 -33.79
C GLU A 119 -26.81 -109.82 -33.63
N LEU A 120 -27.46 -109.53 -34.77
CA LEU A 120 -28.87 -109.21 -34.81
C LEU A 120 -29.60 -110.38 -34.17
N ALA A 121 -30.35 -110.06 -33.11
CA ALA A 121 -31.12 -111.01 -32.33
C ALA A 121 -31.84 -111.98 -33.27
N PRO A 122 -31.88 -113.30 -32.99
CA PRO A 122 -32.38 -114.31 -33.91
C PRO A 122 -33.81 -113.99 -34.33
N LEU A 123 -33.93 -113.38 -35.51
CA LEU A 123 -35.18 -112.92 -36.08
C LEU A 123 -36.00 -114.16 -36.44
N ASP A 124 -37.21 -114.25 -35.88
CA ASP A 124 -38.09 -115.39 -36.14
C ASP A 124 -38.68 -115.28 -37.54
N PHE A 125 -38.00 -115.91 -38.51
CA PHE A 125 -38.42 -115.94 -39.90
C PHE A 125 -39.57 -116.94 -40.19
N SER A 126 -40.11 -117.63 -39.17
CA SER A 126 -41.16 -118.65 -39.31
C SER A 126 -42.49 -118.12 -39.85
N GLU A 127 -42.68 -116.81 -39.92
CA GLU A 127 -43.82 -116.18 -40.59
C GLU A 127 -43.61 -116.07 -42.11
N TYR A 128 -42.39 -115.74 -42.55
CA TYR A 128 -42.03 -115.56 -43.96
C TYR A 128 -42.02 -116.88 -44.75
N GLU A 129 -41.73 -118.01 -44.10
CA GLU A 129 -41.79 -119.35 -44.73
C GLU A 129 -43.20 -119.76 -45.21
N LYS A 130 -44.24 -119.02 -44.82
CA LYS A 130 -45.64 -119.29 -45.17
C LYS A 130 -46.19 -118.34 -46.25
N TYR A 131 -45.38 -117.39 -46.70
CA TYR A 131 -45.82 -116.34 -47.63
C TYR A 131 -45.71 -116.82 -49.08
N ASP A 132 -46.65 -116.40 -49.93
CA ASP A 132 -46.53 -116.55 -51.38
C ASP A 132 -45.60 -115.48 -51.99
N LEU A 133 -45.34 -115.59 -53.30
CA LEU A 133 -44.44 -114.67 -54.03
C LEU A 133 -44.92 -113.21 -54.03
N GLU A 134 -46.23 -112.95 -53.90
CA GLU A 134 -46.78 -111.60 -53.81
C GLU A 134 -46.59 -111.06 -52.38
N GLN A 135 -46.85 -111.89 -51.37
CA GLN A 135 -46.71 -111.55 -49.95
C GLN A 135 -45.25 -111.30 -49.54
N LEU A 136 -44.29 -112.07 -50.06
CA LEU A 136 -42.85 -111.82 -49.84
C LEU A 136 -42.39 -110.51 -50.48
N LYS A 137 -42.94 -110.17 -51.65
CA LYS A 137 -42.69 -108.89 -52.35
C LYS A 137 -43.27 -107.72 -51.57
N ASP A 138 -44.51 -107.83 -51.08
CA ASP A 138 -45.17 -106.78 -50.30
C ASP A 138 -44.47 -106.54 -48.95
N GLU A 139 -44.05 -107.59 -48.25
CA GLU A 139 -43.28 -107.46 -47.00
C GLU A 139 -41.86 -106.92 -47.24
N ALA A 140 -41.20 -107.30 -48.34
CA ALA A 140 -39.92 -106.71 -48.75
C ALA A 140 -40.07 -105.19 -49.06
N LEU A 141 -41.13 -104.81 -49.77
CA LEU A 141 -41.45 -103.40 -50.04
C LEU A 141 -41.74 -102.63 -48.74
N ARG A 142 -42.48 -103.24 -47.82
CA ARG A 142 -42.79 -102.69 -46.50
C ARG A 142 -41.54 -102.48 -45.65
N LEU A 143 -40.62 -103.44 -45.59
CA LEU A 143 -39.35 -103.28 -44.86
C LEU A 143 -38.54 -102.10 -45.41
N ILE A 144 -38.44 -101.92 -46.74
CA ILE A 144 -37.75 -100.76 -47.34
C ILE A 144 -38.45 -99.42 -47.05
N GLN A 145 -39.77 -99.42 -46.84
CA GLN A 145 -40.56 -98.22 -46.54
C GLN A 145 -40.59 -97.87 -45.04
N GLN A 146 -40.49 -98.87 -44.15
CA GLN A 146 -40.55 -98.71 -42.70
C GLN A 146 -39.17 -98.63 -42.03
N ALA A 147 -38.08 -98.96 -42.74
CA ALA A 147 -36.72 -98.82 -42.24
C ALA A 147 -36.27 -97.35 -42.18
N GLU A 148 -36.05 -96.84 -40.96
CA GLU A 148 -35.26 -95.63 -40.72
C GLU A 148 -33.76 -95.89 -40.93
N ASP A 149 -33.27 -97.09 -40.57
CA ASP A 149 -31.92 -97.57 -40.86
C ASP A 149 -31.96 -98.83 -41.73
N ILE A 150 -31.34 -98.73 -42.90
CA ILE A 150 -31.26 -99.77 -43.93
C ILE A 150 -30.33 -100.94 -43.54
N THR A 151 -29.45 -100.74 -42.55
CA THR A 151 -28.55 -101.77 -42.03
C THR A 151 -29.28 -102.75 -41.12
N VAL A 152 -30.21 -102.28 -40.29
CA VAL A 152 -31.00 -103.10 -39.35
C VAL A 152 -31.92 -104.08 -40.09
N VAL A 153 -32.53 -103.66 -41.21
CA VAL A 153 -33.38 -104.54 -42.03
C VAL A 153 -32.60 -105.48 -42.97
N ARG A 154 -31.27 -105.34 -43.08
CA ARG A 154 -30.43 -106.16 -43.98
C ARG A 154 -30.64 -107.67 -43.81
N PRO A 155 -30.69 -108.27 -42.62
CA PRO A 155 -30.81 -109.73 -42.49
C PRO A 155 -32.21 -110.23 -42.87
N ALA A 156 -33.24 -109.53 -42.44
CA ALA A 156 -34.62 -109.84 -42.83
C ALA A 156 -34.79 -109.73 -44.35
N PHE A 157 -34.23 -108.70 -44.97
CA PHE A 157 -34.30 -108.49 -46.41
C PHE A 157 -33.47 -109.52 -47.20
N LEU A 158 -32.31 -109.95 -46.69
CA LEU A 158 -31.56 -111.09 -47.21
C LEU A 158 -32.35 -112.40 -47.12
N LYS A 159 -33.06 -112.64 -46.00
CA LYS A 159 -33.89 -113.84 -45.81
C LYS A 159 -35.11 -113.86 -46.72
N LEU A 160 -35.80 -112.73 -46.89
CA LEU A 160 -36.90 -112.60 -47.85
C LEU A 160 -36.42 -112.91 -49.28
N ARG A 161 -35.21 -112.48 -49.67
CA ARG A 161 -34.64 -112.83 -50.98
C ARG A 161 -34.34 -114.33 -51.10
N GLU A 162 -33.81 -114.96 -50.06
CA GLU A 162 -33.57 -116.41 -50.05
C GLU A 162 -34.88 -117.19 -50.25
N LEU A 163 -35.92 -116.84 -49.48
CA LEU A 163 -37.25 -117.48 -49.56
C LEU A 163 -37.95 -117.20 -50.90
N HIS A 164 -37.88 -115.97 -51.41
CA HIS A 164 -38.44 -115.62 -52.71
C HIS A 164 -37.79 -116.43 -53.83
N ASN A 165 -36.46 -116.52 -53.85
CA ASN A 165 -35.75 -117.31 -54.86
C ASN A 165 -36.12 -118.80 -54.76
N ALA A 166 -36.18 -119.37 -53.55
CA ALA A 166 -36.58 -120.76 -53.36
C ALA A 166 -38.01 -121.06 -53.86
N LEU A 167 -38.96 -120.14 -53.66
CA LEU A 167 -40.33 -120.28 -54.17
C LEU A 167 -40.42 -120.09 -55.69
N VAL A 168 -39.63 -119.18 -56.27
CA VAL A 168 -39.50 -119.06 -57.74
C VAL A 168 -38.95 -120.36 -58.33
N ASP A 169 -37.91 -120.95 -57.73
CA ASP A 169 -37.33 -122.22 -58.19
C ASP A 169 -38.34 -123.38 -58.12
N VAL A 170 -39.16 -123.44 -57.06
CA VAL A 170 -40.22 -124.46 -56.89
C VAL A 170 -41.34 -124.30 -57.92
N GLU A 171 -41.87 -123.10 -58.14
CA GLU A 171 -42.90 -122.89 -59.16
C GLU A 171 -42.33 -123.06 -60.58
N GLN A 172 -41.07 -122.72 -60.84
CA GLN A 172 -40.41 -123.03 -62.12
C GLN A 172 -40.26 -124.55 -62.36
N GLN A 173 -39.91 -125.33 -61.34
CA GLN A 173 -39.87 -126.80 -61.45
C GLN A 173 -41.25 -127.36 -61.77
N ARG A 174 -42.30 -126.86 -61.10
CA ARG A 174 -43.69 -127.26 -61.32
C ARG A 174 -44.21 -126.91 -62.72
N ILE A 175 -43.81 -125.76 -63.27
CA ILE A 175 -44.09 -125.40 -64.67
C ILE A 175 -43.33 -126.34 -65.64
N GLY A 176 -42.11 -126.75 -65.30
CA GLY A 176 -41.31 -127.69 -66.10
C GLY A 176 -41.81 -129.14 -66.14
N GLU A 177 -42.80 -129.51 -65.33
CA GLU A 177 -43.50 -130.81 -65.40
C GLU A 177 -44.66 -130.81 -66.40
N LEU A 178 -45.06 -129.64 -66.94
CA LEU A 178 -46.06 -129.49 -68.00
C LEU A 178 -45.39 -129.56 -69.40
N PRO A 179 -46.11 -129.99 -70.46
CA PRO A 179 -45.58 -129.98 -71.82
C PRO A 179 -45.30 -128.55 -72.32
N ASP A 180 -44.14 -128.32 -72.97
CA ASP A 180 -43.69 -126.99 -73.44
C ASP A 180 -44.67 -126.29 -74.43
N ASP A 181 -45.54 -127.04 -75.11
CA ASP A 181 -46.52 -126.51 -76.10
C ASP A 181 -47.90 -126.18 -75.49
N ASP A 182 -48.05 -126.15 -74.16
CA ASP A 182 -49.30 -125.80 -73.47
C ASP A 182 -49.42 -124.27 -73.21
N GLU A 183 -50.53 -123.64 -73.62
CA GLU A 183 -50.76 -122.20 -73.43
C GLU A 183 -50.80 -121.81 -71.94
N GLU A 184 -51.23 -122.71 -71.05
CA GLU A 184 -51.19 -122.46 -69.60
C GLU A 184 -49.74 -122.38 -69.07
N ALA A 185 -48.84 -123.24 -69.54
CA ALA A 185 -47.45 -123.30 -69.04
C ALA A 185 -46.65 -122.04 -69.40
N LEU A 186 -46.86 -121.49 -70.60
CA LEU A 186 -46.29 -120.20 -71.01
C LEU A 186 -46.82 -119.04 -70.17
N GLY A 187 -48.12 -119.00 -69.88
CA GLY A 187 -48.74 -117.98 -69.04
C GLY A 187 -48.17 -117.96 -67.61
N PHE A 188 -48.08 -119.13 -66.96
CA PHE A 188 -47.45 -119.23 -65.63
C PHE A 188 -45.98 -118.82 -65.63
N LYS A 189 -45.23 -119.12 -66.70
CA LYS A 189 -43.81 -118.75 -66.82
C LYS A 189 -43.60 -117.25 -66.95
N GLU A 190 -44.44 -116.55 -67.73
CA GLU A 190 -44.43 -115.10 -67.81
C GLU A 190 -44.84 -114.45 -66.48
N GLU A 191 -45.80 -115.03 -65.74
CA GLU A 191 -46.21 -114.51 -64.43
C GLU A 191 -45.09 -114.65 -63.38
N ILE A 192 -44.38 -115.79 -63.34
CA ILE A 192 -43.24 -115.99 -62.43
C ILE A 192 -42.04 -115.10 -62.77
N ASP A 193 -41.69 -114.96 -64.06
CA ASP A 193 -40.62 -114.05 -64.49
C ASP A 193 -40.95 -112.58 -64.18
N LYS A 194 -42.23 -112.19 -64.31
CA LYS A 194 -42.72 -110.88 -63.87
C LYS A 194 -42.54 -110.67 -62.36
N LYS A 195 -43.02 -111.59 -61.51
CA LYS A 195 -42.87 -111.48 -60.04
C LYS A 195 -41.40 -111.45 -59.62
N SER A 196 -40.55 -112.25 -60.26
CA SER A 196 -39.11 -112.27 -60.02
C SER A 196 -38.41 -110.96 -60.39
N LYS A 197 -38.77 -110.35 -61.53
CA LYS A 197 -38.29 -109.02 -61.93
C LYS A 197 -38.76 -107.92 -60.98
N GLU A 198 -40.00 -108.00 -60.50
CA GLU A 198 -40.56 -107.06 -59.52
C GLU A 198 -39.79 -107.15 -58.18
N PHE A 199 -39.55 -108.35 -57.64
CA PHE A 199 -38.72 -108.51 -56.44
C PHE A 199 -37.25 -108.09 -56.67
N GLY A 200 -36.68 -108.41 -57.83
CA GLY A 200 -35.34 -107.98 -58.23
C GLY A 200 -35.16 -106.46 -58.27
N ALA A 201 -36.20 -105.72 -58.69
CA ALA A 201 -36.20 -104.26 -58.63
C ALA A 201 -36.20 -103.74 -57.17
N ILE A 202 -36.99 -104.36 -56.28
CA ILE A 202 -36.99 -104.04 -54.84
C ILE A 202 -35.62 -104.32 -54.21
N TRP A 203 -34.93 -105.40 -54.62
CA TRP A 203 -33.55 -105.67 -54.20
C TRP A 203 -32.54 -104.62 -54.71
N GLY A 204 -32.72 -104.12 -55.93
CA GLY A 204 -31.93 -102.98 -56.45
C GLY A 204 -32.08 -101.74 -55.58
N ILE A 205 -33.32 -101.37 -55.23
CA ILE A 205 -33.63 -100.22 -54.37
C ILE A 205 -33.00 -100.39 -52.97
N PHE A 206 -32.99 -101.60 -52.40
CA PHE A 206 -32.31 -101.87 -51.13
C PHE A 206 -30.80 -101.65 -51.20
N GLN A 207 -30.14 -102.12 -52.27
CA GLN A 207 -28.69 -101.93 -52.44
C GLN A 207 -28.32 -100.46 -52.68
N GLU A 208 -29.15 -99.72 -53.42
CA GLU A 208 -28.98 -98.30 -53.66
C GLU A 208 -29.10 -97.50 -52.35
N LYS A 209 -30.20 -97.68 -51.60
CA LYS A 209 -30.37 -97.07 -50.26
C LYS A 209 -29.24 -97.43 -49.28
N ARG A 210 -28.74 -98.67 -49.31
CA ARG A 210 -27.62 -99.10 -48.46
C ARG A 210 -26.33 -98.37 -48.83
N LYS A 211 -26.07 -98.19 -50.12
CA LYS A 211 -24.91 -97.43 -50.60
C LYS A 211 -25.04 -95.95 -50.23
N GLU A 212 -26.21 -95.34 -50.45
CA GLU A 212 -26.52 -93.97 -50.04
C GLU A 212 -26.27 -93.76 -48.54
N HIS A 213 -26.75 -94.67 -47.68
CA HIS A 213 -26.53 -94.59 -46.24
C HIS A 213 -25.04 -94.56 -45.83
N PHE A 214 -24.19 -95.41 -46.43
CA PHE A 214 -22.76 -95.39 -46.15
C PHE A 214 -22.05 -94.15 -46.75
N GLU A 215 -22.47 -93.69 -47.93
CA GLU A 215 -21.94 -92.46 -48.54
C GLU A 215 -22.36 -91.20 -47.74
N ASP A 216 -23.56 -91.20 -47.16
CA ASP A 216 -24.06 -90.13 -46.29
C ASP A 216 -23.40 -90.17 -44.91
N GLN A 217 -23.18 -91.35 -44.30
CA GLN A 217 -22.39 -91.46 -43.06
C GLN A 217 -20.95 -90.99 -43.27
N ALA A 218 -20.30 -91.38 -44.37
CA ALA A 218 -18.95 -90.91 -44.71
C ALA A 218 -18.91 -89.39 -44.93
N ARG A 219 -19.93 -88.82 -45.60
CA ARG A 219 -20.08 -87.37 -45.77
C ARG A 219 -20.28 -86.65 -44.44
N GLN A 220 -21.13 -87.17 -43.55
CA GLN A 220 -21.33 -86.63 -42.21
C GLN A 220 -20.04 -86.65 -41.38
N MET A 221 -19.24 -87.73 -41.46
CA MET A 221 -17.94 -87.79 -40.77
C MET A 221 -16.94 -86.76 -41.31
N GLU A 222 -16.86 -86.57 -42.63
CA GLU A 222 -15.97 -85.54 -43.22
C GLU A 222 -16.47 -84.11 -42.92
N GLU A 223 -17.78 -83.86 -42.94
CA GLU A 223 -18.36 -82.59 -42.48
C GLU A 223 -18.06 -82.34 -40.99
N ASN A 224 -18.11 -83.36 -40.13
CA ASN A 224 -17.75 -83.27 -38.72
C ASN A 224 -16.25 -82.98 -38.55
N HIS A 225 -15.41 -83.54 -39.42
CA HIS A 225 -13.98 -83.25 -39.49
C HIS A 225 -13.72 -81.77 -39.85
N GLU A 226 -14.38 -81.25 -40.90
CA GLU A 226 -14.29 -79.83 -41.29
C GLU A 226 -14.82 -78.89 -40.20
N LYS A 227 -15.94 -79.22 -39.56
CA LYS A 227 -16.48 -78.44 -38.41
C LYS A 227 -15.50 -78.41 -37.24
N LYS A 228 -14.83 -79.52 -36.93
CA LYS A 228 -13.78 -79.57 -35.89
C LYS A 228 -12.53 -78.77 -36.29
N LEU A 229 -12.08 -78.81 -37.54
CA LEU A 229 -11.00 -77.94 -38.02
C LEU A 229 -11.35 -76.45 -37.91
N ALA A 230 -12.59 -76.06 -38.23
CA ALA A 230 -13.04 -74.69 -38.07
C ALA A 230 -13.01 -74.23 -36.60
N LEU A 231 -13.48 -75.08 -35.67
CA LEU A 231 -13.39 -74.80 -34.23
C LEU A 231 -11.94 -74.67 -33.72
N LEU A 232 -10.97 -75.40 -34.29
CA LEU A 232 -9.55 -75.22 -33.94
C LEU A 232 -9.01 -73.87 -34.40
N GLU A 233 -9.35 -73.44 -35.62
CA GLU A 233 -8.92 -72.14 -36.13
C GLU A 233 -9.62 -70.97 -35.40
N ASP A 234 -10.85 -71.15 -34.93
CA ASP A 234 -11.53 -70.18 -34.07
C ASP A 234 -10.93 -70.15 -32.65
N LEU A 235 -10.59 -71.31 -32.06
CA LEU A 235 -9.86 -71.39 -30.81
C LEU A 235 -8.48 -70.72 -30.90
N LYS A 236 -7.81 -70.84 -32.05
CA LYS A 236 -6.54 -70.16 -32.32
C LYS A 236 -6.68 -68.65 -32.41
N LYS A 237 -7.68 -68.13 -33.15
CA LYS A 237 -8.00 -66.68 -33.15
C LYS A 237 -8.29 -66.15 -31.74
N LEU A 238 -8.94 -66.94 -30.91
CA LEU A 238 -9.27 -66.60 -29.52
C LEU A 238 -8.01 -66.46 -28.65
N ILE A 239 -7.00 -67.30 -28.88
CA ILE A 239 -5.67 -67.21 -28.24
C ILE A 239 -4.92 -65.97 -28.73
N ASP A 240 -4.97 -65.68 -30.03
CA ASP A 240 -4.30 -64.52 -30.64
C ASP A 240 -5.02 -63.17 -30.38
N SER A 241 -6.27 -63.18 -29.89
CA SER A 241 -7.05 -61.96 -29.65
C SER A 241 -6.59 -61.15 -28.44
N GLU A 242 -6.69 -59.82 -28.50
CA GLU A 242 -6.46 -58.91 -27.36
C GLU A 242 -7.74 -58.65 -26.52
N GLU A 243 -8.78 -59.49 -26.67
CA GLU A 243 -10.09 -59.24 -26.09
C GLU A 243 -10.18 -59.45 -24.57
N PRO A 244 -11.16 -58.81 -23.88
CA PRO A 244 -11.34 -58.96 -22.45
C PRO A 244 -11.56 -60.43 -22.04
N LEU A 245 -10.80 -60.87 -21.03
CA LEU A 245 -10.70 -62.28 -20.63
C LEU A 245 -12.06 -62.98 -20.43
N LYS A 246 -13.06 -62.25 -19.91
CA LYS A 246 -14.43 -62.75 -19.71
C LYS A 246 -15.10 -63.19 -21.01
N ASN A 247 -15.08 -62.33 -22.04
CA ASN A 247 -15.64 -62.65 -23.35
C ASN A 247 -14.91 -63.86 -23.94
N THR A 248 -13.57 -63.85 -23.86
CA THR A 248 -12.76 -64.95 -24.41
C THR A 248 -13.03 -66.28 -23.72
N PHE A 249 -13.41 -66.29 -22.43
CA PHE A 249 -13.75 -67.51 -21.69
C PHE A 249 -15.13 -68.05 -22.05
N ASP A 250 -16.13 -67.18 -22.23
CA ASP A 250 -17.47 -67.58 -22.69
C ASP A 250 -17.43 -68.16 -24.12
N GLU A 251 -16.57 -67.62 -24.99
CA GLU A 251 -16.34 -68.16 -26.33
C GLU A 251 -15.54 -69.47 -26.31
N PHE A 252 -14.50 -69.57 -25.47
CA PHE A 252 -13.77 -70.82 -25.24
C PHE A 252 -14.72 -71.94 -24.79
N LYS A 253 -15.64 -71.63 -23.86
CA LYS A 253 -16.64 -72.59 -23.36
C LYS A 253 -17.61 -73.03 -24.46
N LYS A 254 -18.10 -72.12 -25.31
CA LYS A 254 -18.92 -72.47 -26.49
C LYS A 254 -18.17 -73.38 -27.44
N ILE A 255 -16.90 -73.09 -27.74
CA ILE A 255 -16.05 -73.94 -28.58
C ILE A 255 -15.89 -75.34 -27.95
N GLN A 256 -15.72 -75.44 -26.63
CA GLN A 256 -15.66 -76.71 -25.90
C GLN A 256 -17.00 -77.48 -25.89
N GLU A 257 -18.13 -76.78 -25.87
CA GLU A 257 -19.46 -77.38 -26.01
C GLU A 257 -19.68 -77.90 -27.44
N SER A 258 -19.48 -77.07 -28.47
CA SER A 258 -19.59 -77.47 -29.87
C SER A 258 -18.59 -78.58 -30.26
N TRP A 259 -17.39 -78.61 -29.70
CA TRP A 259 -16.41 -79.68 -29.91
C TRP A 259 -16.91 -81.05 -29.39
N ARG A 260 -17.69 -81.05 -28.30
CA ARG A 260 -18.33 -82.26 -27.73
C ARG A 260 -19.61 -82.65 -28.46
N GLU A 261 -20.36 -81.69 -29.00
CA GLU A 261 -21.59 -81.95 -29.77
C GLU A 261 -21.30 -82.49 -31.18
N ILE A 262 -20.20 -82.07 -31.83
CA ILE A 262 -19.80 -82.62 -33.12
C ILE A 262 -19.39 -84.09 -32.94
N GLY A 263 -20.13 -84.98 -33.61
CA GLY A 263 -19.99 -86.43 -33.48
C GLY A 263 -18.72 -87.03 -34.11
N MET A 264 -18.85 -88.27 -34.56
CA MET A 264 -17.74 -89.08 -35.05
C MET A 264 -17.09 -88.50 -36.32
N VAL A 265 -15.80 -88.81 -36.46
CA VAL A 265 -14.81 -88.25 -37.39
C VAL A 265 -14.06 -89.43 -38.03
N PRO A 266 -13.52 -89.34 -39.27
CA PRO A 266 -12.77 -90.43 -39.88
C PRO A 266 -11.61 -90.89 -38.98
N LYS A 267 -11.49 -92.21 -38.76
CA LYS A 267 -10.56 -92.82 -37.79
C LYS A 267 -9.12 -92.31 -37.95
N ASP A 268 -8.67 -92.15 -39.19
CA ASP A 268 -7.31 -91.71 -39.55
C ASP A 268 -6.97 -90.27 -39.11
N LYS A 269 -7.97 -89.40 -38.90
CA LYS A 269 -7.79 -87.96 -38.64
C LYS A 269 -8.03 -87.57 -37.18
N ASN A 270 -8.55 -88.48 -36.36
CA ASN A 270 -9.02 -88.18 -35.01
C ASN A 270 -7.88 -87.81 -34.04
N ASN A 271 -6.74 -88.50 -34.12
CA ASN A 271 -5.60 -88.29 -33.23
C ASN A 271 -4.97 -86.90 -33.39
N ASP A 272 -4.74 -86.48 -34.65
CA ASP A 272 -4.12 -85.19 -34.97
C ASP A 272 -5.03 -84.00 -34.57
N LEU A 273 -6.35 -84.15 -34.74
CA LEU A 273 -7.34 -83.20 -34.25
C LEU A 273 -7.31 -83.07 -32.71
N TRP A 274 -7.26 -84.19 -31.98
CA TRP A 274 -7.24 -84.19 -30.51
C TRP A 274 -5.95 -83.58 -29.94
N LEU A 275 -4.79 -83.93 -30.51
CA LEU A 275 -3.51 -83.31 -30.15
C LEU A 275 -3.51 -81.80 -30.42
N SER A 276 -4.04 -81.38 -31.57
CA SER A 276 -4.18 -79.97 -31.92
C SER A 276 -5.12 -79.23 -30.96
N TYR A 277 -6.26 -79.83 -30.62
CA TYR A 277 -7.21 -79.27 -29.66
C TYR A 277 -6.57 -79.04 -28.29
N ASN A 278 -5.94 -80.07 -27.72
CA ASN A 278 -5.31 -79.98 -26.41
C ASN A 278 -4.18 -78.94 -26.36
N HIS A 279 -3.39 -78.81 -27.43
CA HIS A 279 -2.34 -77.79 -27.50
C HIS A 279 -2.91 -76.37 -27.44
N HIS A 280 -3.97 -76.08 -28.22
CA HIS A 280 -4.61 -74.76 -28.21
C HIS A 280 -5.33 -74.50 -26.87
N VAL A 281 -5.97 -75.52 -26.27
CA VAL A 281 -6.54 -75.42 -24.92
C VAL A 281 -5.48 -75.05 -23.88
N GLN A 282 -4.30 -75.69 -23.91
CA GLN A 282 -3.20 -75.36 -22.99
C GLN A 282 -2.72 -73.91 -23.17
N LEU A 283 -2.52 -73.46 -24.42
CA LEU A 283 -2.12 -72.07 -24.70
C LEU A 283 -3.16 -71.05 -24.19
N PHE A 284 -4.45 -71.35 -24.29
CA PHE A 284 -5.51 -70.50 -23.73
C PHE A 284 -5.47 -70.45 -22.20
N LEU A 285 -5.29 -71.59 -21.53
CA LEU A 285 -5.17 -71.67 -20.07
C LEU A 285 -3.91 -70.96 -19.55
N ASP A 286 -2.78 -71.05 -20.26
CA ASP A 286 -1.56 -70.30 -19.95
C ASP A 286 -1.77 -68.78 -20.09
N LYS A 287 -2.49 -68.34 -21.13
CA LYS A 287 -2.90 -66.92 -21.31
C LYS A 287 -3.79 -66.43 -20.15
N VAL A 288 -4.76 -67.23 -19.72
CA VAL A 288 -5.63 -66.94 -18.55
C VAL A 288 -4.80 -66.81 -17.27
N LYS A 289 -3.90 -67.77 -17.03
CA LYS A 289 -3.00 -67.78 -15.88
C LYS A 289 -2.08 -66.56 -15.86
N LEU A 290 -1.46 -66.23 -16.99
CA LEU A 290 -0.61 -65.06 -17.15
C LEU A 290 -1.37 -63.75 -16.88
N ASN A 291 -2.64 -63.64 -17.33
CA ASN A 291 -3.47 -62.47 -17.04
C ASN A 291 -3.77 -62.33 -15.53
N ARG A 292 -4.03 -63.44 -14.84
CA ARG A 292 -4.20 -63.46 -13.37
C ARG A 292 -2.92 -63.04 -12.65
N GLU A 293 -1.78 -63.63 -13.00
CA GLU A 293 -0.47 -63.28 -12.42
C GLU A 293 -0.10 -61.80 -12.66
N LEU A 294 -0.44 -61.25 -13.83
CA LEU A 294 -0.28 -59.82 -14.12
C LEU A 294 -1.17 -58.94 -13.22
N ARG A 295 -2.46 -59.27 -13.04
CA ARG A 295 -3.35 -58.54 -12.13
C ARG A 295 -2.86 -58.60 -10.68
N ASP A 296 -2.42 -59.77 -10.22
CA ASP A 296 -1.88 -59.95 -8.87
C ASP A 296 -0.59 -59.14 -8.67
N LEU A 297 0.25 -59.03 -9.69
CA LEU A 297 1.45 -58.16 -9.68
C LEU A 297 1.09 -56.68 -9.72
N ASP A 298 0.10 -56.27 -10.51
CA ASP A 298 -0.34 -54.87 -10.59
C ASP A 298 -1.05 -54.44 -9.29
N MET A 299 -1.83 -55.31 -8.66
CA MET A 299 -2.39 -55.05 -7.33
C MET A 299 -1.30 -54.92 -6.25
N LYS A 300 -0.22 -55.72 -6.33
CA LYS A 300 0.95 -55.56 -5.45
C LYS A 300 1.69 -54.23 -5.69
N LYS A 301 1.91 -53.84 -6.94
CA LYS A 301 2.49 -52.52 -7.26
C LYS A 301 1.59 -51.37 -6.82
N ASN A 302 0.28 -51.46 -7.01
CA ASN A 302 -0.68 -50.48 -6.53
C ASN A 302 -0.63 -50.37 -5.00
N LEU A 303 -0.41 -51.49 -4.30
CA LEU A 303 -0.22 -51.50 -2.85
C LEU A 303 1.08 -50.81 -2.44
N GLU A 304 2.21 -51.13 -3.07
CA GLU A 304 3.50 -50.45 -2.87
C GLU A 304 3.37 -48.93 -3.10
N ILE A 305 2.74 -48.51 -4.19
CA ILE A 305 2.48 -47.09 -4.49
C ILE A 305 1.59 -46.46 -3.41
N LYS A 306 0.49 -47.10 -2.99
CA LYS A 306 -0.40 -46.54 -1.97
C LYS A 306 0.24 -46.48 -0.58
N VAL A 307 1.12 -47.44 -0.23
CA VAL A 307 1.96 -47.37 0.98
C VAL A 307 2.91 -46.16 0.89
N GLU A 308 3.58 -45.95 -0.25
CA GLU A 308 4.46 -44.80 -0.46
C GLU A 308 3.68 -43.46 -0.42
N LEU A 309 2.44 -43.42 -0.92
CA LEU A 309 1.54 -42.26 -0.79
C LEU A 309 1.13 -42.00 0.67
N CYS A 310 0.89 -43.03 1.47
CA CYS A 310 0.66 -42.89 2.92
C CYS A 310 1.89 -42.31 3.62
N GLU A 311 3.08 -42.83 3.35
CA GLU A 311 4.34 -42.36 3.96
C GLU A 311 4.64 -40.90 3.58
N LYS A 312 4.46 -40.54 2.30
CA LYS A 312 4.55 -39.14 1.84
C LYS A 312 3.50 -38.25 2.52
N ALA A 313 2.26 -38.72 2.67
CA ALA A 313 1.22 -37.95 3.38
C ALA A 313 1.55 -37.77 4.88
N GLU A 314 2.15 -38.76 5.53
CA GLU A 314 2.61 -38.67 6.92
C GLU A 314 3.80 -37.71 7.06
N GLU A 315 4.73 -37.68 6.10
CA GLU A 315 5.84 -36.72 6.07
C GLU A 315 5.34 -35.26 5.97
N LEU A 316 4.27 -35.00 5.21
CA LEU A 316 3.67 -33.66 5.09
C LEU A 316 3.09 -33.11 6.41
N ILE A 317 2.86 -33.96 7.43
CA ILE A 317 2.45 -33.52 8.78
C ILE A 317 3.61 -32.75 9.47
N LEU A 318 4.86 -33.04 9.11
CA LEU A 318 6.07 -32.42 9.67
C LEU A 318 6.56 -31.21 8.85
N GLU A 319 5.99 -30.98 7.66
CA GLU A 319 6.33 -29.88 6.77
C GLU A 319 5.94 -28.52 7.40
N LYS A 320 6.86 -27.56 7.40
CA LYS A 320 6.66 -26.27 8.09
C LYS A 320 5.72 -25.34 7.33
N SER A 321 5.64 -25.51 6.02
CA SER A 321 4.79 -24.70 5.15
C SER A 321 3.43 -25.36 4.99
N VAL A 322 2.44 -24.91 5.76
CA VAL A 322 1.04 -25.36 5.69
C VAL A 322 0.47 -25.31 4.26
N HIS A 323 0.88 -24.30 3.47
CA HIS A 323 0.38 -24.11 2.11
C HIS A 323 0.99 -25.11 1.13
N GLU A 324 2.29 -25.39 1.25
CA GLU A 324 3.00 -26.38 0.45
C GLU A 324 2.58 -27.81 0.83
N ALA A 325 2.41 -28.07 2.13
CA ALA A 325 1.86 -29.33 2.64
C ALA A 325 0.48 -29.62 2.05
N PHE A 326 -0.42 -28.62 2.05
CA PHE A 326 -1.76 -28.78 1.45
C PHE A 326 -1.72 -28.97 -0.07
N LYS A 327 -0.84 -28.26 -0.79
CA LYS A 327 -0.68 -28.43 -2.25
C LYS A 327 -0.19 -29.84 -2.60
N ARG A 328 0.88 -30.30 -1.94
CA ARG A 328 1.40 -31.67 -2.13
C ARG A 328 0.37 -32.73 -1.74
N LEU A 329 -0.44 -32.48 -0.70
CA LEU A 329 -1.55 -33.37 -0.34
C LEU A 329 -2.61 -33.48 -1.44
N GLN A 330 -2.92 -32.39 -2.15
CA GLN A 330 -3.82 -32.45 -3.33
C GLN A 330 -3.20 -33.27 -4.48
N ASP A 331 -1.89 -33.15 -4.71
CA ASP A 331 -1.17 -33.98 -5.69
C ASP A 331 -1.20 -35.47 -5.28
N LEU A 332 -0.97 -35.80 -4.01
CA LEU A 332 -1.10 -37.18 -3.49
C LEU A 332 -2.53 -37.71 -3.65
N HIS A 333 -3.57 -36.89 -3.40
CA HIS A 333 -4.97 -37.27 -3.66
C HIS A 333 -5.28 -37.49 -5.15
N ARG A 334 -4.56 -36.84 -6.08
CA ARG A 334 -4.67 -37.12 -7.52
C ARG A 334 -4.04 -38.48 -7.83
N ILE A 335 -2.79 -38.70 -7.42
CA ILE A 335 -2.07 -39.97 -7.67
C ILE A 335 -2.81 -41.15 -7.01
N TRP A 336 -3.43 -40.96 -5.84
CA TRP A 336 -4.26 -41.97 -5.18
C TRP A 336 -5.47 -42.43 -6.03
N LYS A 337 -6.11 -41.48 -6.73
CA LYS A 337 -7.25 -41.76 -7.63
C LYS A 337 -6.81 -42.41 -8.94
N GLU A 338 -5.62 -42.08 -9.43
CA GLU A 338 -5.01 -42.69 -10.62
C GLU A 338 -4.48 -44.10 -10.33
N THR A 339 -4.09 -44.38 -9.07
CA THR A 339 -3.58 -45.69 -8.65
C THR A 339 -4.72 -46.70 -8.47
N GLY A 340 -4.62 -47.85 -9.13
CA GLY A 340 -5.65 -48.88 -9.18
C GLY A 340 -5.97 -49.58 -7.84
N PRO A 341 -6.87 -50.58 -7.86
CA PRO A 341 -7.23 -51.33 -6.67
C PRO A 341 -6.03 -52.08 -6.08
N VAL A 342 -6.12 -52.33 -4.78
CA VAL A 342 -5.14 -53.08 -3.96
C VAL A 342 -5.79 -54.37 -3.45
N PRO A 343 -5.03 -55.34 -2.92
CA PRO A 343 -5.57 -56.54 -2.31
C PRO A 343 -6.63 -56.22 -1.25
N GLY A 344 -7.75 -56.97 -1.29
CA GLY A 344 -8.96 -56.64 -0.52
C GLY A 344 -8.79 -56.75 1.00
N ASP A 345 -7.81 -57.54 1.44
CA ASP A 345 -7.41 -57.75 2.84
C ASP A 345 -6.75 -56.52 3.48
N VAL A 346 -6.04 -55.70 2.70
CA VAL A 346 -5.31 -54.50 3.19
C VAL A 346 -5.93 -53.17 2.71
N LYS A 347 -6.94 -53.23 1.85
CA LYS A 347 -7.58 -52.08 1.21
C LYS A 347 -8.02 -51.00 2.22
N ASP A 348 -8.73 -51.41 3.27
CA ASP A 348 -9.34 -50.47 4.20
C ASP A 348 -8.29 -49.90 5.19
N GLU A 349 -7.32 -50.70 5.63
CA GLU A 349 -6.19 -50.24 6.46
C GLU A 349 -5.37 -49.15 5.74
N ILE A 350 -5.04 -49.39 4.47
CA ILE A 350 -4.26 -48.46 3.65
C ILE A 350 -5.06 -47.17 3.37
N TRP A 351 -6.36 -47.28 3.12
CA TRP A 351 -7.25 -46.12 2.98
C TRP A 351 -7.34 -45.30 4.28
N ASP A 352 -7.57 -45.94 5.42
CA ASP A 352 -7.67 -45.25 6.71
C ASP A 352 -6.34 -44.61 7.11
N ARG A 353 -5.19 -45.24 6.83
CA ARG A 353 -3.86 -44.63 7.03
C ARG A 353 -3.71 -43.33 6.24
N PHE A 354 -4.03 -43.35 4.94
CA PHE A 354 -3.99 -42.16 4.09
C PHE A 354 -4.98 -41.07 4.56
N ARG A 355 -6.23 -41.46 4.85
CA ARG A 355 -7.27 -40.55 5.34
C ARG A 355 -6.87 -39.85 6.63
N ASN A 356 -6.34 -40.59 7.61
CA ASN A 356 -5.90 -40.05 8.89
C ASN A 356 -4.74 -39.03 8.73
N ALA A 357 -3.85 -39.24 7.76
CA ALA A 357 -2.81 -38.26 7.44
C ALA A 357 -3.41 -36.99 6.79
N SER A 358 -4.31 -37.14 5.82
CA SER A 358 -5.02 -36.01 5.19
C SER A 358 -5.83 -35.18 6.19
N GLU A 359 -6.48 -35.83 7.16
CA GLU A 359 -7.31 -35.18 8.18
C GLU A 359 -6.45 -34.34 9.14
N LYS A 360 -5.32 -34.88 9.63
CA LYS A 360 -4.35 -34.12 10.45
C LYS A 360 -3.78 -32.89 9.74
N ILE A 361 -3.46 -32.99 8.44
CA ILE A 361 -2.97 -31.84 7.66
C ILE A 361 -4.08 -30.78 7.53
N ARG A 362 -5.34 -31.20 7.39
CA ARG A 362 -6.49 -30.29 7.38
C ARG A 362 -6.68 -29.59 8.73
N GLU A 363 -6.56 -30.30 9.85
CA GLU A 363 -6.59 -29.73 11.20
C GLU A 363 -5.48 -28.70 11.41
N ILE A 364 -4.23 -29.04 11.07
CA ILE A 364 -3.08 -28.12 11.14
C ILE A 364 -3.34 -26.86 10.31
N ARG A 365 -3.91 -27.02 9.10
CA ARG A 365 -4.29 -25.89 8.25
C ARG A 365 -5.35 -25.01 8.91
N ILE A 366 -6.42 -25.59 9.44
CA ILE A 366 -7.49 -24.84 10.12
C ILE A 366 -6.92 -24.07 11.30
N GLY A 367 -6.20 -24.74 12.21
CA GLY A 367 -5.56 -24.12 13.37
C GLY A 367 -4.59 -22.98 13.01
N HIS A 368 -3.79 -23.14 11.95
CA HIS A 368 -2.92 -22.07 11.46
C HIS A 368 -3.71 -20.84 11.01
N TYR A 369 -4.80 -21.01 10.25
CA TYR A 369 -5.63 -19.88 9.81
C TYR A 369 -6.42 -19.26 10.97
N GLU A 370 -6.89 -20.04 11.94
CA GLU A 370 -7.49 -19.52 13.17
C GLU A 370 -6.51 -18.68 13.99
N ASP A 371 -5.28 -19.15 14.18
CA ASP A 371 -4.25 -18.42 14.93
C ASP A 371 -3.76 -17.18 14.20
N LEU A 372 -3.73 -17.20 12.86
CA LEU A 372 -3.53 -16.02 12.04
C LEU A 372 -4.68 -15.01 12.25
N ASN A 373 -5.93 -15.48 12.24
CA ASN A 373 -7.10 -14.62 12.42
C ASN A 373 -7.16 -14.02 13.84
N LYS A 374 -6.87 -14.80 14.89
CA LYS A 374 -6.73 -14.32 16.27
C LYS A 374 -5.65 -13.23 16.39
N LYS A 375 -4.52 -13.37 15.69
CA LYS A 375 -3.48 -12.32 15.63
C LYS A 375 -3.95 -11.07 14.90
N PHE A 376 -4.68 -11.21 13.80
CA PHE A 376 -5.26 -10.06 13.10
C PHE A 376 -6.31 -9.34 13.94
N GLU A 377 -7.16 -10.08 14.67
CA GLU A 377 -8.16 -9.48 15.57
C GLU A 377 -7.50 -8.72 16.73
N ALA A 378 -6.48 -9.31 17.37
CA ALA A 378 -5.68 -8.62 18.38
C ALA A 378 -4.95 -7.37 17.81
N ASN A 379 -4.46 -7.42 16.57
CA ASN A 379 -3.91 -6.25 15.88
C ASN A 379 -4.99 -5.18 15.60
N TYR A 380 -6.22 -5.59 15.31
CA TYR A 380 -7.35 -4.70 15.06
C TYR A 380 -7.80 -3.99 16.34
N GLU A 381 -7.99 -4.71 17.45
CA GLU A 381 -8.26 -4.13 18.77
C GLU A 381 -7.15 -3.14 19.17
N ALA A 382 -5.89 -3.53 19.03
CA ALA A 382 -4.75 -2.66 19.33
C ALA A 382 -4.74 -1.40 18.45
N LYS A 383 -5.06 -1.53 17.15
CA LYS A 383 -5.19 -0.39 16.23
C LYS A 383 -6.37 0.51 16.59
N GLN A 384 -7.54 -0.03 16.91
CA GLN A 384 -8.68 0.76 17.41
C GLN A 384 -8.29 1.57 18.66
N ALA A 385 -7.60 0.95 19.63
CA ALA A 385 -7.14 1.64 20.83
C ALA A 385 -6.10 2.76 20.52
N LEU A 386 -5.29 2.62 19.47
CA LEU A 386 -4.44 3.73 18.99
C LEU A 386 -5.27 4.84 18.32
N VAL A 387 -6.30 4.51 17.54
CA VAL A 387 -7.22 5.51 16.94
C VAL A 387 -7.94 6.30 18.03
N GLU A 388 -8.42 5.65 19.09
CA GLU A 388 -9.07 6.33 20.22
C GLU A 388 -8.09 7.24 20.97
N LYS A 389 -6.86 6.78 21.25
CA LYS A 389 -5.81 7.62 21.85
C LYS A 389 -5.46 8.83 20.97
N ALA A 390 -5.32 8.63 19.66
CA ALA A 390 -5.05 9.70 18.71
C ALA A 390 -6.23 10.69 18.63
N ARG A 391 -7.47 10.21 18.66
CA ARG A 391 -8.68 11.04 18.72
C ARG A 391 -8.69 11.92 19.97
N ASN A 392 -8.36 11.34 21.14
CA ASN A 392 -8.28 12.06 22.41
C ASN A 392 -7.17 13.14 22.42
N ILE A 393 -6.02 12.87 21.78
CA ILE A 393 -4.98 13.89 21.56
C ILE A 393 -5.46 14.97 20.60
N ALA A 394 -6.08 14.60 19.47
CA ALA A 394 -6.54 15.55 18.47
C ALA A 394 -7.69 16.44 18.95
N SER A 395 -8.52 15.97 19.89
CA SER A 395 -9.61 16.75 20.50
C SER A 395 -9.16 17.67 21.65
N ALA A 396 -7.91 17.60 22.10
CA ALA A 396 -7.42 18.42 23.19
C ALA A 396 -7.12 19.87 22.73
N GLU A 397 -7.47 20.85 23.57
CA GLU A 397 -7.19 22.27 23.27
C GLU A 397 -5.73 22.64 23.59
N PHE A 398 -5.02 23.15 22.58
CA PHE A 398 -3.61 23.51 22.68
C PHE A 398 -3.39 25.03 22.53
N SER A 399 -3.17 25.73 23.65
CA SER A 399 -2.94 27.18 23.66
C SER A 399 -1.46 27.56 23.54
N THR A 400 -0.56 26.67 23.95
CA THR A 400 0.88 26.97 24.11
C THR A 400 1.75 26.12 23.18
N MET A 401 2.74 26.76 22.55
CA MET A 401 3.82 26.15 21.77
C MET A 401 4.41 24.85 22.38
N LYS A 402 4.61 24.81 23.70
CA LYS A 402 5.11 23.62 24.42
C LYS A 402 4.12 22.45 24.37
N GLN A 403 2.81 22.71 24.49
CA GLN A 403 1.78 21.68 24.43
C GLN A 403 1.72 21.07 23.03
N TRP A 404 1.65 21.92 22.00
CA TRP A 404 1.72 21.48 20.60
C TRP A 404 2.93 20.59 20.31
N ASN A 405 4.12 20.93 20.81
CA ASN A 405 5.31 20.11 20.66
C ASN A 405 5.24 18.76 21.42
N SER A 406 4.67 18.73 22.63
CA SER A 406 4.48 17.48 23.40
C SER A 406 3.52 16.54 22.68
N SER A 407 2.35 17.05 22.32
CA SER A 407 1.31 16.26 21.65
C SER A 407 1.69 15.87 20.23
N THR A 408 2.55 16.64 19.54
CA THR A 408 3.19 16.19 18.28
C THR A 408 4.10 14.98 18.52
N LYS A 409 4.86 14.95 19.61
CA LYS A 409 5.71 13.81 19.97
C LYS A 409 4.87 12.58 20.31
N GLU A 410 3.85 12.75 21.14
CA GLU A 410 2.91 11.68 21.50
C GLU A 410 2.17 11.13 20.26
N MET A 411 1.74 11.99 19.34
CA MET A 411 1.10 11.58 18.10
C MET A 411 2.06 10.80 17.16
N ASN A 412 3.33 11.19 17.10
CA ASN A 412 4.35 10.42 16.36
C ASN A 412 4.64 9.06 17.03
N GLU A 413 4.71 9.01 18.35
CA GLU A 413 4.86 7.75 19.09
C GLU A 413 3.68 6.79 18.84
N LEU A 414 2.44 7.29 18.75
CA LEU A 414 1.28 6.50 18.32
C LEU A 414 1.39 6.03 16.86
N PHE A 415 1.95 6.84 15.97
CA PHE A 415 2.14 6.50 14.55
C PHE A 415 3.24 5.44 14.34
N ASP A 416 4.33 5.50 15.10
CA ASP A 416 5.37 4.48 15.10
C ASP A 416 4.88 3.17 15.73
N LEU A 417 4.08 3.25 16.80
CA LEU A 417 3.36 2.08 17.35
C LEU A 417 2.41 1.48 16.31
N TRP A 418 1.62 2.29 15.60
CA TRP A 418 0.74 1.84 14.52
C TRP A 418 1.50 1.07 13.42
N ARG A 419 2.68 1.56 13.01
CA ARG A 419 3.57 0.90 12.05
C ARG A 419 4.16 -0.41 12.57
N SER A 420 4.38 -0.52 13.87
CA SER A 420 4.89 -1.76 14.49
C SER A 420 3.83 -2.87 14.60
N ILE A 421 2.55 -2.51 14.60
CA ILE A 421 1.43 -3.47 14.63
C ILE A 421 1.19 -4.03 13.23
N GLY A 422 1.10 -5.36 13.14
CA GLY A 422 0.83 -6.08 11.90
C GLY A 422 -0.53 -5.75 11.24
N PRO A 423 -0.85 -6.34 10.08
CA PRO A 423 -2.14 -6.12 9.43
C PRO A 423 -3.31 -6.55 10.33
N ALA A 424 -4.42 -5.82 10.17
CA ALA A 424 -5.74 -6.17 10.73
C ALA A 424 -6.53 -7.01 9.70
N PRO A 425 -7.72 -7.56 10.03
CA PRO A 425 -8.55 -8.29 9.08
C PRO A 425 -8.89 -7.42 7.87
N LYS A 426 -8.92 -8.03 6.67
CA LYS A 426 -9.07 -7.30 5.40
C LYS A 426 -10.29 -6.37 5.38
N GLU A 427 -11.41 -6.82 5.93
CA GLU A 427 -12.69 -6.10 6.01
C GLU A 427 -12.64 -4.78 6.81
N HIS A 428 -11.63 -4.62 7.67
CA HIS A 428 -11.53 -3.53 8.61
C HIS A 428 -10.26 -2.69 8.43
N ASN A 429 -9.19 -3.28 7.88
CA ASN A 429 -7.86 -2.65 7.78
C ASN A 429 -7.90 -1.28 7.07
N GLU A 430 -8.66 -1.13 5.99
CA GLU A 430 -8.82 0.15 5.28
C GLU A 430 -9.62 1.18 6.09
N LYS A 431 -10.69 0.75 6.77
CA LYS A 431 -11.55 1.63 7.58
C LYS A 431 -10.77 2.24 8.74
N VAL A 432 -10.08 1.42 9.54
CA VAL A 432 -9.30 1.94 10.69
C VAL A 432 -8.13 2.80 10.24
N TRP A 433 -7.49 2.47 9.10
CA TRP A 433 -6.45 3.33 8.53
C TRP A 433 -7.01 4.69 8.10
N THR A 434 -8.17 4.72 7.44
CA THR A 434 -8.84 5.95 7.00
C THR A 434 -9.23 6.81 8.20
N ASP A 435 -9.82 6.21 9.24
CA ASP A 435 -10.15 6.90 10.50
C ASP A 435 -8.89 7.49 11.16
N PHE A 436 -7.84 6.67 11.34
CA PHE A 436 -6.58 7.10 11.96
C PHE A 436 -5.90 8.22 11.16
N LYS A 437 -5.84 8.08 9.83
CA LYS A 437 -5.28 9.10 8.95
C LYS A 437 -6.09 10.40 9.01
N SER A 438 -7.42 10.35 9.02
CA SER A 438 -8.26 11.56 9.11
C SER A 438 -7.99 12.36 10.41
N ILE A 439 -7.73 11.65 11.52
CA ILE A 439 -7.37 12.26 12.81
C ILE A 439 -5.97 12.88 12.75
N LEU A 440 -5.00 12.19 12.14
CA LEU A 440 -3.64 12.72 11.93
C LEU A 440 -3.66 13.97 11.04
N ASP A 441 -4.35 13.92 9.90
CA ASP A 441 -4.46 15.03 8.95
C ASP A 441 -5.13 16.25 9.61
N ALA A 442 -6.21 16.05 10.37
CA ALA A 442 -6.87 17.11 11.14
C ALA A 442 -5.95 17.73 12.22
N PHE A 443 -5.24 16.90 12.99
CA PHE A 443 -4.28 17.37 14.01
C PHE A 443 -3.14 18.18 13.38
N TYR A 444 -2.56 17.68 12.28
CA TYR A 444 -1.47 18.37 11.58
C TYR A 444 -1.92 19.65 10.86
N ALA A 445 -3.16 19.70 10.37
CA ALA A 445 -3.77 20.92 9.83
C ALA A 445 -3.93 21.99 10.92
N ALA A 446 -4.55 21.66 12.06
CA ALA A 446 -4.74 22.58 13.19
C ALA A 446 -3.39 23.07 13.75
N ARG A 447 -2.40 22.18 13.85
CA ARG A 447 -1.02 22.54 14.20
C ARG A 447 -0.45 23.54 13.19
N LYS A 448 -0.53 23.24 11.89
CA LYS A 448 -0.01 24.12 10.82
C LYS A 448 -0.63 25.51 10.89
N GLU A 449 -1.92 25.61 11.16
CA GLU A 449 -2.64 26.87 11.35
C GLU A 449 -2.09 27.67 12.53
N TYR A 450 -2.03 27.09 13.73
CA TYR A 450 -1.47 27.75 14.93
C TYR A 450 -0.05 28.30 14.70
N PHE A 451 0.82 27.50 14.09
CA PHE A 451 2.19 27.90 13.77
C PHE A 451 2.24 29.00 12.70
N ASN A 452 1.31 29.02 11.75
CA ASN A 452 1.21 30.08 10.75
C ASN A 452 0.72 31.39 11.36
N THR A 453 -0.25 31.37 12.27
CA THR A 453 -0.70 32.56 13.02
C THR A 453 0.47 33.18 13.79
N ILE A 454 1.24 32.38 14.55
CA ILE A 454 2.44 32.89 15.25
C ILE A 454 3.46 33.47 14.27
N ARG A 455 3.71 32.83 13.12
CA ARG A 455 4.62 33.36 12.10
C ARG A 455 4.13 34.69 11.52
N GLN A 456 2.83 34.84 11.29
CA GLN A 456 2.21 36.08 10.83
C GLN A 456 2.36 37.19 11.88
N GLU A 457 2.00 36.94 13.15
CA GLU A 457 2.17 37.90 14.26
C GLU A 457 3.63 38.36 14.41
N LEU A 458 4.59 37.43 14.38
CA LEU A 458 6.02 37.74 14.45
C LEU A 458 6.49 38.59 13.25
N ASN A 459 5.93 38.36 12.06
CA ASN A 459 6.26 39.12 10.84
C ASN A 459 5.60 40.51 10.84
N GLU A 460 4.36 40.63 11.32
CA GLU A 460 3.73 41.93 11.56
C GLU A 460 4.50 42.76 12.59
N ASN A 461 4.90 42.15 13.71
CA ASN A 461 5.72 42.81 14.72
C ASN A 461 7.10 43.20 14.17
N TYR A 462 7.69 42.40 13.28
CA TYR A 462 8.91 42.73 12.55
C TYR A 462 8.70 43.99 11.68
N ASN A 463 7.64 44.03 10.87
CA ASN A 463 7.32 45.17 10.00
C ASN A 463 7.04 46.44 10.81
N LYS A 464 6.29 46.33 11.92
CA LYS A 464 6.03 47.44 12.87
C LYS A 464 7.35 47.98 13.46
N LYS A 465 8.28 47.11 13.90
CA LYS A 465 9.61 47.54 14.40
C LYS A 465 10.53 48.08 13.31
N LEU A 466 10.45 47.57 12.08
CA LEU A 466 11.18 48.08 10.92
C LEU A 466 10.74 49.51 10.59
N ASN A 467 9.43 49.79 10.57
CA ASN A 467 8.90 51.14 10.36
C ASN A 467 9.37 52.11 11.45
N ILE A 468 9.37 51.69 12.72
CA ILE A 468 9.91 52.49 13.83
C ILE A 468 11.40 52.81 13.64
N CYS A 469 12.20 51.88 13.08
CA CYS A 469 13.60 52.16 12.73
C CYS A 469 13.71 53.22 11.63
N LEU A 470 12.91 53.11 10.57
CA LEU A 470 12.91 54.04 9.45
C LEU A 470 12.47 55.46 9.87
N GLU A 471 11.44 55.58 10.72
CA GLU A 471 11.02 56.87 11.27
C GLU A 471 12.10 57.49 12.18
N ALA A 472 12.76 56.69 13.03
CA ALA A 472 13.87 57.17 13.85
C ALA A 472 15.07 57.62 13.02
N GLU A 473 15.41 56.89 11.95
CA GLU A 473 16.48 57.26 11.02
C GLU A 473 16.18 58.54 10.23
N ALA A 474 14.94 58.75 9.80
CA ALA A 474 14.52 60.00 9.16
C ALA A 474 14.57 61.21 10.11
N LEU A 475 14.37 60.96 11.41
CA LEU A 475 14.39 61.99 12.44
C LEU A 475 15.79 62.36 12.95
N LYS A 476 16.81 61.49 12.80
CA LYS A 476 18.14 61.65 13.42
C LYS A 476 18.86 62.95 13.04
N ASP A 477 18.61 63.43 11.82
CA ASP A 477 19.27 64.60 11.23
C ASP A 477 18.53 65.94 11.49
N ASN A 478 17.31 65.87 12.04
CA ASN A 478 16.47 67.03 12.27
C ASN A 478 17.01 67.90 13.43
N SER A 479 16.99 69.23 13.24
CA SER A 479 17.50 70.22 14.20
C SER A 479 16.42 70.83 15.10
N ASP A 480 15.14 70.43 14.98
CA ASP A 480 14.10 70.76 15.97
C ASP A 480 14.29 69.91 17.24
N TRP A 481 15.25 70.32 18.07
CA TRP A 481 15.66 69.59 19.26
C TRP A 481 14.52 69.27 20.22
N ARG A 482 13.45 70.07 20.25
CA ARG A 482 12.31 69.86 21.16
C ARG A 482 11.33 68.86 20.58
N LYS A 483 10.85 69.09 19.35
CA LYS A 483 9.87 68.22 18.71
C LYS A 483 10.44 66.84 18.42
N THR A 484 11.64 66.77 17.83
CA THR A 484 12.30 65.50 17.51
C THR A 484 12.61 64.67 18.76
N SER A 485 12.92 65.30 19.90
CA SER A 485 13.03 64.56 21.17
C SER A 485 11.71 63.91 21.59
N GLN A 486 10.58 64.59 21.41
CA GLN A 486 9.26 64.05 21.75
C GLN A 486 8.84 62.94 20.79
N ASP A 487 9.08 63.10 19.49
CA ASP A 487 8.80 62.07 18.48
C ASP A 487 9.65 60.80 18.69
N LEU A 488 10.95 60.93 18.99
CA LEU A 488 11.81 59.77 19.31
C LEU A 488 11.39 59.09 20.63
N ILE A 489 10.91 59.82 21.63
CA ILE A 489 10.34 59.24 22.85
C ILE A 489 9.01 58.51 22.55
N ARG A 490 8.17 59.04 21.64
CA ARG A 490 6.96 58.35 21.16
C ARG A 490 7.33 57.01 20.50
N LEU A 491 8.27 57.03 19.57
CA LEU A 491 8.77 55.84 18.87
C LEU A 491 9.38 54.81 19.84
N GLN A 492 10.11 55.24 20.88
CA GLN A 492 10.63 54.34 21.91
C GLN A 492 9.50 53.68 22.73
N ASN A 493 8.39 54.38 22.95
CA ASN A 493 7.22 53.83 23.65
C ASN A 493 6.40 52.91 22.74
N GLU A 494 6.29 53.21 21.45
CA GLU A 494 5.70 52.32 20.45
C GLU A 494 6.52 51.03 20.31
N TRP A 495 7.85 51.13 20.24
CA TRP A 495 8.77 49.99 20.21
C TRP A 495 8.54 49.00 21.38
N LYS A 496 8.32 49.53 22.59
CA LYS A 496 8.01 48.74 23.79
C LYS A 496 6.62 48.10 23.76
N LYS A 497 5.67 48.65 22.99
CA LYS A 497 4.32 48.09 22.80
C LYS A 497 4.27 47.02 21.71
N VAL A 498 5.12 47.10 20.69
CA VAL A 498 5.17 46.07 19.64
C VAL A 498 5.71 44.76 20.22
N GLY A 499 4.99 43.67 19.95
CA GLY A 499 5.24 42.35 20.50
C GLY A 499 6.59 41.72 20.12
N PRO A 500 6.81 40.44 20.49
CA PRO A 500 8.02 39.73 20.15
C PRO A 500 8.24 39.64 18.64
N VAL A 501 9.50 39.51 18.25
CA VAL A 501 9.98 39.33 16.87
C VAL A 501 11.03 38.22 16.91
N HIS A 502 11.27 37.53 15.80
CA HIS A 502 12.32 36.52 15.71
C HIS A 502 13.67 37.06 16.24
N LYS A 503 14.29 36.35 17.19
CA LYS A 503 15.40 36.86 18.03
C LYS A 503 16.49 37.57 17.22
N ILE A 504 17.03 36.89 16.20
CA ILE A 504 18.08 37.40 15.30
C ILE A 504 17.66 38.73 14.65
N LYS A 505 16.42 38.82 14.14
CA LYS A 505 15.89 40.03 13.51
C LYS A 505 15.64 41.15 14.54
N SER A 506 15.21 40.79 15.75
CA SER A 506 14.97 41.75 16.83
C SER A 506 16.24 42.46 17.27
N ASP A 507 17.36 41.75 17.40
CA ASP A 507 18.64 42.33 17.83
C ASP A 507 19.22 43.29 16.78
N ILE A 508 19.10 42.94 15.49
CA ILE A 508 19.49 43.80 14.35
C ILE A 508 18.66 45.10 14.34
N LEU A 509 17.33 44.99 14.41
CA LEU A 509 16.46 46.17 14.44
C LEU A 509 16.68 47.02 15.68
N TRP A 510 16.90 46.41 16.86
CA TRP A 510 17.18 47.15 18.09
C TRP A 510 18.47 47.96 17.99
N LYS A 511 19.55 47.35 17.45
CA LYS A 511 20.81 48.07 17.19
C LYS A 511 20.58 49.25 16.23
N ARG A 512 19.83 49.04 15.14
CA ARG A 512 19.50 50.07 14.14
C ARG A 512 18.73 51.25 14.75
N PHE A 513 17.62 50.97 15.42
CA PHE A 513 16.81 51.98 16.13
C PHE A 513 17.65 52.73 17.17
N ARG A 514 18.41 52.00 17.99
CA ARG A 514 19.25 52.59 19.03
C ARG A 514 20.32 53.52 18.46
N THR A 515 21.02 53.12 17.39
CA THR A 515 22.03 53.97 16.75
C THR A 515 21.41 55.29 16.27
N ALA A 516 20.24 55.27 15.62
CA ALA A 516 19.55 56.49 15.19
C ALA A 516 19.16 57.42 16.37
N CYS A 517 18.71 56.86 17.50
CA CYS A 517 18.45 57.64 18.71
C CYS A 517 19.73 58.20 19.34
N ASP A 518 20.75 57.37 19.52
CA ASP A 518 22.02 57.74 20.14
C ASP A 518 22.72 58.84 19.29
N ASP A 519 22.70 58.75 17.95
CA ASP A 519 23.20 59.80 17.04
C ASP A 519 22.53 61.17 17.29
N PHE A 520 21.20 61.21 17.35
CA PHE A 520 20.45 62.45 17.62
C PHE A 520 20.76 63.02 19.00
N PHE A 521 20.74 62.18 20.05
CA PHE A 521 20.98 62.66 21.41
C PHE A 521 22.44 63.07 21.64
N ASN A 522 23.41 62.41 21.00
CA ASN A 522 24.81 62.82 21.02
C ASN A 522 25.01 64.17 20.31
N ARG A 523 24.40 64.38 19.13
CA ARG A 523 24.42 65.69 18.44
C ARG A 523 23.78 66.79 19.25
N LYS A 524 22.61 66.53 19.84
CA LYS A 524 21.91 67.45 20.73
C LYS A 524 22.79 67.82 21.93
N LYS A 525 23.41 66.82 22.56
CA LYS A 525 24.32 66.99 23.69
C LYS A 525 25.52 67.86 23.29
N ALA A 526 26.23 67.54 22.21
CA ALA A 526 27.36 68.31 21.72
C ALA A 526 27.00 69.77 21.38
N TYR A 527 25.81 70.01 20.81
CA TYR A 527 25.30 71.35 20.54
C TYR A 527 25.13 72.18 21.83
N PHE A 528 24.50 71.61 22.87
CA PHE A 528 24.32 72.29 24.15
C PHE A 528 25.61 72.36 24.98
N GLU A 529 26.51 71.39 24.90
CA GLU A 529 27.83 71.45 25.55
C GLU A 529 28.69 72.59 24.99
N ASN A 530 28.67 72.81 23.68
CA ASN A 530 29.35 73.95 23.05
C ASN A 530 28.78 75.30 23.53
N ILE A 531 27.45 75.42 23.60
CA ILE A 531 26.78 76.62 24.16
C ILE A 531 27.20 76.83 25.63
N ASN A 532 27.13 75.78 26.45
CA ASN A 532 27.50 75.86 27.87
C ASN A 532 28.97 76.22 28.08
N ALA A 533 29.87 75.75 27.21
CA ALA A 533 31.30 76.10 27.24
C ALA A 533 31.51 77.60 26.93
N VAL A 534 30.89 78.12 25.87
CA VAL A 534 30.93 79.55 25.51
C VAL A 534 30.31 80.42 26.62
N GLU A 535 29.19 80.01 27.20
CA GLU A 535 28.58 80.71 28.33
C GLU A 535 29.48 80.70 29.58
N SER A 536 30.19 79.59 29.82
CA SER A 536 31.15 79.47 30.94
C SER A 536 32.41 80.32 30.73
N GLU A 537 32.94 80.40 29.51
CA GLU A 537 34.06 81.28 29.16
C GLU A 537 33.66 82.76 29.31
N ASN A 538 32.46 83.13 28.84
CA ASN A 538 31.89 84.45 29.04
C ASN A 538 31.66 84.78 30.52
N MET A 539 31.25 83.79 31.33
CA MET A 539 31.13 83.94 32.78
C MET A 539 32.50 84.21 33.41
N GLN A 540 33.56 83.50 33.01
CA GLN A 540 34.91 83.74 33.52
C GLN A 540 35.40 85.15 33.14
N LYS A 541 35.26 85.57 31.88
CA LYS A 541 35.57 86.94 31.44
C LYS A 541 34.87 88.01 32.29
N LYS A 542 33.62 87.76 32.71
CA LYS A 542 32.87 88.66 33.59
C LYS A 542 33.36 88.65 35.04
N LEU A 543 33.75 87.50 35.58
CA LEU A 543 34.41 87.42 36.89
C LEU A 543 35.77 88.14 36.87
N ASP A 544 36.55 87.97 35.80
CA ASP A 544 37.83 88.64 35.61
C ASP A 544 37.63 90.17 35.52
N LEU A 545 36.62 90.64 34.80
CA LEU A 545 36.24 92.07 34.78
C LEU A 545 35.85 92.62 36.16
N ILE A 546 35.19 91.84 37.03
CA ILE A 546 34.91 92.26 38.42
C ILE A 546 36.22 92.39 39.22
N ASN A 547 37.17 91.48 39.01
CA ASN A 547 38.46 91.49 39.68
C ASN A 547 39.36 92.63 39.19
N GLU A 548 39.48 92.83 37.87
CA GLU A 548 40.18 93.97 37.25
C GLU A 548 39.63 95.29 37.78
N LEU A 549 38.30 95.46 37.76
CA LEU A 549 37.61 96.64 38.28
C LEU A 549 37.89 96.86 39.78
N GLY A 550 38.05 95.78 40.56
CA GLY A 550 38.40 95.85 41.98
C GLY A 550 39.87 96.15 42.28
N GLN A 551 40.78 95.94 41.32
CA GLN A 551 42.21 96.24 41.43
C GLN A 551 42.58 97.60 40.80
N HIS A 552 41.73 98.13 39.94
CA HIS A 552 41.96 99.39 39.24
C HIS A 552 42.10 100.57 40.22
N THR A 553 43.26 101.22 40.25
CA THR A 553 43.50 102.43 41.04
C THR A 553 42.91 103.65 40.33
N PHE A 554 41.90 104.26 40.94
CA PHE A 554 41.28 105.48 40.45
C PHE A 554 42.06 106.73 40.90
N SER A 555 42.09 107.78 40.08
CA SER A 555 42.79 109.04 40.35
C SER A 555 41.92 110.03 41.14
N ASP A 556 42.46 111.18 41.56
CA ASP A 556 41.64 112.26 42.15
C ASP A 556 40.73 112.97 41.10
N ASN A 557 40.84 112.62 39.80
CA ASN A 557 40.04 113.21 38.73
C ASN A 557 38.76 112.41 38.46
N ASN A 558 37.65 112.86 39.04
CA ASN A 558 36.33 112.24 38.86
C ASN A 558 35.89 112.04 37.40
N LYS A 559 36.37 112.85 36.43
CA LYS A 559 36.02 112.67 35.02
C LYS A 559 36.73 111.48 34.37
N GLU A 560 38.01 111.30 34.64
CA GLU A 560 38.80 110.15 34.15
C GLU A 560 38.27 108.84 34.73
N ASN A 561 37.94 108.84 36.02
CA ASN A 561 37.37 107.68 36.70
C ASN A 561 36.02 107.25 36.10
N LEU A 562 35.16 108.21 35.72
CA LEU A 562 33.90 107.90 35.06
C LEU A 562 34.12 107.28 33.68
N VAL A 563 35.08 107.77 32.88
CA VAL A 563 35.43 107.17 31.59
C VAL A 563 35.92 105.73 31.76
N ALA A 564 36.81 105.46 32.71
CA ALA A 564 37.29 104.11 33.02
C ALA A 564 36.14 103.18 33.44
N ILE A 565 35.24 103.64 34.34
CA ILE A 565 34.05 102.87 34.76
C ILE A 565 33.14 102.57 33.56
N HIS A 566 32.99 103.50 32.61
CA HIS A 566 32.20 103.29 31.40
C HIS A 566 32.85 102.31 30.41
N GLU A 567 34.18 102.28 30.31
CA GLU A 567 34.91 101.27 29.53
C GLU A 567 34.76 99.87 30.13
N PHE A 568 34.88 99.73 31.45
CA PHE A 568 34.58 98.48 32.16
C PHE A 568 33.12 98.04 31.97
N GLN A 569 32.15 98.96 32.03
CA GLN A 569 30.75 98.67 31.71
C GLN A 569 30.56 98.20 30.26
N ARG A 570 31.24 98.81 29.30
CA ARG A 570 31.20 98.36 27.90
C ARG A 570 31.73 96.93 27.75
N ARG A 571 32.92 96.65 28.29
CA ARG A 571 33.52 95.30 28.28
C ARG A 571 32.59 94.25 28.94
N TRP A 572 31.84 94.61 29.98
CA TRP A 572 30.84 93.75 30.62
C TRP A 572 29.65 93.38 29.72
N PHE A 573 29.15 94.33 28.93
CA PHE A 573 28.09 94.08 27.96
C PHE A 573 28.59 93.29 26.74
N ASP A 574 29.79 93.61 26.26
CA ASP A 574 30.42 92.94 25.11
C ASP A 574 30.84 91.48 25.44
N ALA A 575 31.09 91.15 26.71
CA ALA A 575 31.43 89.80 27.19
C ALA A 575 30.27 88.76 27.14
N GLY A 576 29.20 89.02 26.38
CA GLY A 576 28.23 87.99 25.97
C GLY A 576 27.26 87.48 27.04
N ARG A 577 26.64 86.32 26.76
CA ARG A 577 25.70 85.61 27.64
C ARG A 577 26.43 84.65 28.56
N VAL A 578 25.86 84.41 29.74
CA VAL A 578 26.37 83.58 30.83
C VAL A 578 25.28 82.62 31.30
N PRO A 579 25.62 81.51 32.00
CA PRO A 579 24.65 80.49 32.38
C PRO A 579 23.51 81.09 33.21
N ILE A 580 22.27 80.76 32.84
CA ILE A 580 21.05 81.38 33.39
C ILE A 580 21.01 81.34 34.92
N GLU A 581 21.42 80.23 35.53
CA GLU A 581 21.43 80.03 36.99
C GLU A 581 22.31 81.05 37.73
N LYS A 582 23.48 81.39 37.18
CA LYS A 582 24.48 82.27 37.82
C LYS A 582 24.42 83.71 37.33
N LYS A 583 23.65 83.97 36.28
CA LYS A 583 23.50 85.29 35.65
C LYS A 583 23.12 86.38 36.65
N ASP A 584 22.14 86.13 37.51
CA ASP A 584 21.60 87.15 38.40
C ASP A 584 22.51 87.39 39.62
N GLU A 585 23.19 86.35 40.13
CA GLU A 585 24.24 86.47 41.14
C GLU A 585 25.42 87.30 40.62
N LEU A 586 25.91 86.96 39.43
CA LEU A 586 27.03 87.62 38.75
C LEU A 586 26.72 89.09 38.43
N GLN A 587 25.49 89.39 38.01
CA GLN A 587 25.01 90.76 37.83
C GLN A 587 24.87 91.52 39.16
N SER A 588 24.48 90.85 40.25
CA SER A 588 24.41 91.44 41.59
C SER A 588 25.80 91.79 42.13
N THR A 589 26.79 90.90 41.99
CA THR A 589 28.18 91.16 42.41
C THR A 589 28.82 92.30 41.61
N TRP A 590 28.59 92.36 40.30
CA TRP A 590 29.01 93.48 39.46
C TRP A 590 28.41 94.81 39.92
N ASN A 591 27.08 94.84 40.12
CA ASN A 591 26.38 96.05 40.56
C ASN A 591 26.89 96.52 41.93
N LYS A 592 27.12 95.61 42.89
CA LYS A 592 27.71 95.93 44.20
C LYS A 592 29.11 96.51 44.07
N LYS A 593 29.97 95.93 43.22
CA LYS A 593 31.35 96.42 43.03
C LYS A 593 31.39 97.83 42.41
N ILE A 594 30.50 98.09 41.44
CA ILE A 594 30.29 99.43 40.87
C ILE A 594 29.80 100.41 41.94
N ASP A 595 28.79 100.04 42.74
CA ASP A 595 28.27 100.89 43.82
C ASP A 595 29.34 101.18 44.90
N GLU A 596 30.17 100.19 45.27
CA GLU A 596 31.32 100.37 46.18
C GLU A 596 32.32 101.41 45.65
N ILE A 597 32.77 101.27 44.40
CA ILE A 597 33.76 102.16 43.78
C ILE A 597 33.24 103.59 43.68
N LEU A 598 31.98 103.76 43.26
CA LEU A 598 31.34 105.07 43.21
C LEU A 598 31.27 105.73 44.60
N SER A 599 31.02 104.93 45.65
CA SER A 599 31.01 105.41 47.04
C SER A 599 32.41 105.80 47.55
N GLN A 600 33.45 105.03 47.20
CA GLN A 600 34.84 105.31 47.60
C GLN A 600 35.36 106.62 46.98
N LEU A 601 35.01 106.87 45.72
CA LEU A 601 35.34 108.11 45.02
C LEU A 601 34.58 109.35 45.52
N LYS A 602 33.71 109.18 46.53
CA LYS A 602 32.78 110.20 47.05
C LYS A 602 31.90 110.83 45.96
N ILE A 603 31.81 110.21 44.78
CA ILE A 603 30.85 110.60 43.74
C ILE A 603 29.51 110.12 44.27
N SER A 604 28.80 111.03 44.95
CA SER A 604 27.57 110.69 45.64
C SER A 604 26.64 109.93 44.68
N ARG A 605 25.90 108.92 45.13
CA ARG A 605 24.95 108.21 44.25
C ARG A 605 23.99 109.20 43.58
N PHE A 606 23.64 110.27 44.31
CA PHE A 606 22.92 111.44 43.81
C PHE A 606 23.65 112.18 42.68
N GLU A 607 24.95 112.44 42.81
CA GLU A 607 25.77 113.08 41.78
C GLU A 607 26.05 112.14 40.61
N THR A 608 26.35 110.85 40.82
CA THR A 608 26.57 109.89 39.73
C THR A 608 25.29 109.67 38.93
N GLU A 609 24.15 109.49 39.60
CA GLU A 609 22.87 109.38 38.89
C GLU A 609 22.47 110.70 38.25
N ASN A 610 22.65 111.85 38.89
CA ASN A 610 22.32 113.14 38.26
C ASN A 610 23.29 113.49 37.13
N VAL A 611 24.58 113.15 37.19
CA VAL A 611 25.55 113.37 36.10
C VAL A 611 25.24 112.42 34.95
N ARG A 612 25.09 111.11 35.18
CA ARG A 612 24.68 110.17 34.13
C ARG A 612 23.30 110.51 33.54
N PHE A 613 22.37 110.99 34.36
CA PHE A 613 21.07 111.47 33.88
C PHE A 613 21.21 112.77 33.09
N LYS A 614 22.04 113.73 33.52
CA LYS A 614 22.35 114.95 32.77
C LYS A 614 23.01 114.63 31.45
N GLU A 615 24.14 113.91 31.42
CA GLU A 615 24.84 113.49 30.20
C GLU A 615 23.93 112.69 29.24
N ARG A 616 23.07 111.80 29.77
CA ARG A 616 22.08 111.09 28.97
C ARG A 616 20.98 112.02 28.46
N MET A 617 20.50 112.96 29.25
CA MET A 617 19.43 113.90 28.82
C MET A 617 19.96 115.00 27.92
N ASP A 618 21.22 115.41 28.07
CA ASP A 618 21.94 116.31 27.17
C ASP A 618 22.16 115.63 25.80
N SER A 619 22.59 114.37 25.78
CA SER A 619 22.72 113.60 24.52
C SER A 619 21.37 113.29 23.86
N ILE A 620 20.32 113.02 24.64
CA ILE A 620 18.94 112.94 24.13
C ILE A 620 18.51 114.31 23.61
N SER A 621 18.82 115.41 24.30
CA SER A 621 18.47 116.77 23.85
C SER A 621 19.15 117.13 22.52
N ALA A 622 20.33 116.61 22.24
CA ALA A 622 21.05 116.81 20.99
C ALA A 622 20.50 115.99 19.81
N SER A 623 19.58 115.05 20.05
CA SER A 623 18.87 114.30 19.02
C SER A 623 17.67 115.10 18.47
N ASP A 624 17.34 114.95 17.18
CA ASP A 624 16.17 115.61 16.54
C ASP A 624 14.86 115.35 17.31
N ASP A 625 14.65 114.10 17.72
CA ASP A 625 13.49 113.65 18.51
C ASP A 625 13.73 113.76 20.05
N GLY A 626 14.67 114.60 20.46
CA GLY A 626 15.06 114.75 21.86
C GLY A 626 13.95 115.29 22.75
N ARG A 627 13.11 116.18 22.21
CA ARG A 627 12.05 116.86 22.98
C ARG A 627 10.98 115.91 23.47
N ASP A 628 10.48 115.03 22.60
CA ASP A 628 9.38 114.13 22.92
C ASP A 628 9.85 113.00 23.83
N LYS A 629 11.08 112.51 23.63
CA LYS A 629 11.75 111.57 24.54
C LYS A 629 11.95 112.15 25.95
N MET A 630 12.39 113.40 26.07
CA MET A 630 12.45 114.08 27.38
C MET A 630 11.05 114.20 28.02
N TRP A 631 10.00 114.51 27.24
CA TRP A 631 8.63 114.58 27.76
C TRP A 631 8.08 113.21 28.21
N GLN A 632 8.45 112.12 27.53
CA GLN A 632 8.11 110.76 27.94
C GLN A 632 8.80 110.39 29.27
N GLU A 633 10.08 110.72 29.45
CA GLU A 633 10.75 110.49 30.73
C GLU A 633 10.21 111.41 31.85
N VAL A 634 9.80 112.66 31.56
CA VAL A 634 9.05 113.49 32.54
C VAL A 634 7.74 112.81 32.97
N LYS A 635 6.94 112.28 32.04
CA LYS A 635 5.71 111.52 32.38
C LYS A 635 6.02 110.31 33.26
N ARG A 636 7.08 109.57 32.94
CA ARG A 636 7.51 108.38 33.68
C ARG A 636 8.01 108.73 35.09
N ILE A 637 8.79 109.79 35.23
CA ILE A 637 9.26 110.30 36.53
C ILE A 637 8.06 110.73 37.37
N ARG A 638 7.11 111.52 36.82
CA ARG A 638 5.86 111.91 37.51
C ARG A 638 5.05 110.70 37.98
N PHE A 639 4.89 109.69 37.13
CA PHE A 639 4.17 108.47 37.50
C PHE A 639 4.86 107.72 38.65
N ASN A 640 6.18 107.55 38.58
CA ASN A 640 6.95 106.89 39.64
C ASN A 640 6.95 107.69 40.95
N VAL A 641 7.06 109.02 40.88
CA VAL A 641 6.93 109.92 42.04
C VAL A 641 5.55 109.76 42.68
N SER A 642 4.48 109.85 41.89
CA SER A 642 3.11 109.71 42.38
C SER A 642 2.86 108.33 43.02
N LYS A 643 3.40 107.26 42.43
CA LYS A 643 3.33 105.91 43.02
C LYS A 643 4.12 105.81 44.33
N MET A 644 5.34 106.34 44.39
CA MET A 644 6.14 106.33 45.61
C MET A 644 5.53 107.20 46.71
N GLU A 645 4.85 108.29 46.36
CA GLU A 645 4.06 109.10 47.30
C GLU A 645 2.86 108.31 47.85
N GLN A 646 2.16 107.53 47.02
CA GLN A 646 1.10 106.61 47.46
C GLN A 646 1.65 105.49 48.35
N ASP A 647 2.77 104.87 47.98
CA ASP A 647 3.42 103.82 48.78
C ASP A 647 3.89 104.38 50.15
N VAL A 648 4.43 105.59 50.19
CA VAL A 648 4.78 106.29 51.45
C VAL A 648 3.54 106.59 52.28
N GLN A 649 2.45 107.10 51.68
CA GLN A 649 1.18 107.31 52.40
C GLN A 649 0.63 106.00 52.98
N LEU A 650 0.70 104.90 52.23
CA LEU A 650 0.29 103.58 52.71
C LEU A 650 1.18 103.10 53.87
N TRP A 651 2.50 103.30 53.80
CA TRP A 651 3.40 102.95 54.90
C TRP A 651 3.20 103.83 56.14
N GLU A 652 2.97 105.13 55.97
CA GLU A 652 2.65 106.07 57.07
C GLU A 652 1.30 105.73 57.73
N ASN A 653 0.26 105.45 56.95
CA ASN A 653 -1.03 105.00 57.47
C ASN A 653 -0.93 103.65 58.19
N ASN A 654 -0.18 102.70 57.63
CA ASN A 654 0.05 101.39 58.25
C ASN A 654 0.90 101.50 59.52
N MET A 655 1.88 102.42 59.61
CA MET A 655 2.60 102.69 60.86
C MET A 655 1.67 103.06 62.02
N GLY A 656 0.57 103.77 61.73
CA GLY A 656 -0.47 104.10 62.72
C GLY A 656 -1.14 102.87 63.36
N PHE A 657 -1.16 101.72 62.70
CA PHE A 657 -1.76 100.47 63.20
C PHE A 657 -0.81 99.61 64.06
N PHE A 658 0.51 99.85 64.06
CA PHE A 658 1.47 99.01 64.78
C PHE A 658 1.64 99.36 66.28
N ALA A 659 0.81 100.26 66.83
CA ALA A 659 1.05 100.95 68.10
C ALA A 659 0.94 100.13 69.42
N SER A 660 0.98 98.78 69.40
CA SER A 660 0.69 97.96 70.59
C SER A 660 1.31 96.56 70.65
N SER A 661 2.56 96.35 70.21
CA SER A 661 3.28 95.07 70.39
C SER A 661 4.77 95.22 70.65
N LYS A 662 5.38 94.34 71.47
CA LYS A 662 6.83 94.36 71.80
C LYS A 662 7.76 94.11 70.60
N ASN A 663 7.26 93.52 69.50
CA ASN A 663 8.03 93.38 68.25
C ASN A 663 7.75 94.53 67.26
N ALA A 664 6.84 95.45 67.58
CA ALA A 664 6.50 96.56 66.68
C ALA A 664 7.65 97.56 66.54
N ASP A 665 8.47 97.79 67.57
CA ASP A 665 9.52 98.82 67.54
C ASP A 665 10.60 98.57 66.48
N ILE A 666 10.95 97.31 66.22
CA ILE A 666 11.93 96.94 65.18
C ILE A 666 11.33 97.19 63.79
N LEU A 667 10.11 96.71 63.55
CA LEU A 667 9.40 96.92 62.29
C LEU A 667 9.10 98.41 62.04
N LEU A 668 8.73 99.17 63.08
CA LEU A 668 8.56 100.62 63.02
C LEU A 668 9.87 101.33 62.67
N LYS A 669 11.03 100.84 63.13
CA LYS A 669 12.33 101.38 62.73
C LYS A 669 12.61 101.10 61.24
N GLU A 670 12.40 99.87 60.78
CA GLU A 670 12.55 99.50 59.36
C GLU A 670 11.61 100.29 58.45
N PHE A 671 10.33 100.44 58.82
CA PHE A 671 9.38 101.26 58.07
C PHE A 671 9.74 102.74 58.09
N LYS A 672 10.23 103.30 59.20
CA LYS A 672 10.74 104.68 59.25
C LYS A 672 11.94 104.87 58.32
N GLU A 673 12.93 103.97 58.37
CA GLU A 673 14.10 104.03 57.47
C GLU A 673 13.69 103.90 56.00
N LYS A 674 12.70 103.04 55.70
CA LYS A 674 12.14 102.87 54.34
C LYS A 674 11.36 104.11 53.87
N ILE A 675 10.58 104.74 54.74
CA ILE A 675 9.86 105.99 54.46
C ILE A 675 10.84 107.14 54.23
N GLU A 676 11.85 107.31 55.08
CA GLU A 676 12.87 108.36 54.89
C GLU A 676 13.67 108.16 53.60
N LYS A 677 14.07 106.92 53.29
CA LYS A 677 14.72 106.61 52.01
C LYS A 677 13.82 106.94 50.81
N ALA A 678 12.54 106.54 50.85
CA ALA A 678 11.60 106.87 49.79
C ALA A 678 11.33 108.37 49.66
N LYS A 679 11.29 109.14 50.76
CA LYS A 679 11.21 110.61 50.75
C LYS A 679 12.43 111.26 50.10
N VAL A 680 13.64 110.74 50.39
CA VAL A 680 14.86 111.16 49.70
C VAL A 680 14.76 110.85 48.20
N ASP A 681 14.40 109.62 47.82
CA ASP A 681 14.28 109.22 46.41
C ASP A 681 13.20 110.05 45.66
N ILE A 682 12.05 110.35 46.28
CA ILE A 682 11.03 111.28 45.77
C ILE A 682 11.64 112.66 45.51
N LYS A 683 12.43 113.19 46.44
CA LYS A 683 13.09 114.50 46.28
C LYS A 683 14.07 114.49 45.10
N VAL A 684 14.90 113.45 44.96
CA VAL A 684 15.82 113.29 43.82
C VAL A 684 15.06 113.22 42.50
N MET A 685 13.97 112.46 42.44
CA MET A 685 13.14 112.36 41.23
C MET A 685 12.48 113.70 40.87
N LYS A 686 12.00 114.48 41.85
CA LYS A 686 11.47 115.84 41.61
C LYS A 686 12.55 116.83 41.14
N GLU A 687 13.79 116.70 41.62
CA GLU A 687 14.91 117.52 41.13
C GLU A 687 15.31 117.14 39.70
N LYS A 688 15.33 115.85 39.36
CA LYS A 688 15.50 115.35 37.97
C LYS A 688 14.37 115.83 37.05
N GLU A 689 13.13 115.80 37.52
CA GLU A 689 11.96 116.34 36.79
C GLU A 689 12.11 117.85 36.53
N LYS A 690 12.49 118.62 37.55
CA LYS A 690 12.71 120.07 37.43
C LYS A 690 13.85 120.40 36.47
N TYR A 691 14.93 119.63 36.47
CA TYR A 691 16.01 119.77 35.49
C TYR A 691 15.53 119.51 34.05
N LEU A 692 14.74 118.45 33.82
CA LEU A 692 14.14 118.20 32.51
C LEU A 692 13.16 119.28 32.08
N GLN A 693 12.31 119.79 32.98
CA GLN A 693 11.40 120.90 32.67
C GLN A 693 12.18 122.14 32.24
N ASN A 694 13.25 122.50 32.97
CA ASN A 694 14.12 123.62 32.60
C ASN A 694 14.72 123.42 31.20
N LEU A 695 15.28 122.25 30.86
CA LEU A 695 15.83 121.98 29.52
C LEU A 695 14.75 122.04 28.41
N ILE A 696 13.54 121.55 28.69
CA ILE A 696 12.41 121.60 27.74
C ILE A 696 11.92 123.04 27.52
N ASP A 697 11.96 123.88 28.56
CA ASP A 697 11.53 125.28 28.51
C ASP A 697 12.64 126.23 28.02
N GLU A 698 13.93 125.90 28.19
CA GLU A 698 15.06 126.61 27.55
C GLU A 698 15.02 126.42 26.02
N LYS A 699 14.70 125.22 25.52
CA LYS A 699 14.43 124.96 24.09
C LYS A 699 13.11 125.55 23.56
N LYS A 700 12.44 126.38 24.34
CA LYS A 700 11.16 127.05 24.02
C LYS A 700 11.35 128.54 23.73
N LYS A 701 12.52 129.08 24.07
CA LYS A 701 13.02 130.41 23.68
C LYS A 701 13.93 130.29 22.46
#